data_AF-A0A2V8QH54-F1
#
_entry.id   AF-A0A2V8QH54-F1
#
_cell.length_a   1.000
_cell.length_b   1.000
_cell.length_c   1.000
_cell.angle_alpha   90.00
_cell.angle_beta   90.00
_cell.angle_gamma   90.00
#
_symmetry.space_group_name_H-M   'P 1'
#
loop_
_entity.id
_entity.type
_entity.pdbx_description
1 polymer ?
#
loop_
_entity_poly.entity_id
_entity_poly.type
_entity_poly.pdbx_seq_one_letter_code
_entity_poly.pdbx_strand_id
1 'polypeptide(L)'
;GVTISDNAADVGGGIFNSNSTANVVNTIVAGNQARTASPDTLGTYVSQGYNLIGDGQSNTTGFSGLGDQVGPATARINPRLGALAANGGPTQTHALLSDSPAIDQGTCSRATPADQRGTLRYDFPEILNANGGCDVGAYELEGPLTVSVGDATVTEGTGGADTQVFAVFKVSLSRPSNTPVTVQYIAEDFTATGGVLGDSFVDYGSCNGTLQFPAGTISQTISCRIGNDDRDEADELFFMSLSNPTGDASLANSVGFGLILDDDATPRVAVNDVTLAEPSVGQANAIFNVSLSAPSNRTIIVNYATADGTASAGNDYVQKSGTLIFQPGDVGFSIPVEVNADSIEEPDETFFLNLSVVMNADLGDSQGRAIIGKGERTVGTGDVIISELRLRGPKGAEDEFIELYNNTDHPITVAVTDNSDGWALVSSDGVIRFTVPTGTILPARSHYLAVNDTEMTGYSLSVAASGDISYQREIDDNAGVALFSTSNMGDFVASNLLDAVGFSAQLPALFKEGTALTSTASMNGEYSFVRKQNTGRPADTGDNSSDFVFVSTDGGLYGAAQSTLGAPGPENSQSPVGLNVSEFTGGLVDPAVCGACGVNRVRSLVSDPANNSTFGTLAIRRTFTNNTGRELTRLRFRIVDLTTYPTTSPGLADMRVLTSGDELVTVTGGTTVLVRGTVLEAIPSQSHGGGLNSSLGLPGTAQSSSQRVAFSLLGGPSKRVKSRGEITLAAPLPPGQSISVQFLLGVQKTGSFRFFINVEALP
;
A
#
# COMPACT_ATOMS: atom_id res chain seq x y z
N GLY A 1 63.44 33.06 -16.93
CA GLY A 1 64.18 31.90 -16.41
C GLY A 1 65.02 31.28 -17.50
N VAL A 2 66.23 30.84 -17.14
CA VAL A 2 67.13 30.03 -17.97
C VAL A 2 67.57 28.83 -17.12
N THR A 3 67.94 27.72 -17.76
CA THR A 3 68.53 26.56 -17.09
C THR A 3 69.99 26.44 -17.50
N ILE A 4 70.90 26.49 -16.53
CA ILE A 4 72.35 26.38 -16.72
C ILE A 4 72.82 25.22 -15.83
N SER A 5 73.03 24.07 -16.45
CA SER A 5 73.41 22.82 -15.78
C SER A 5 74.49 22.10 -16.61
N ASP A 6 75.22 21.20 -15.95
CA ASP A 6 76.20 20.30 -16.57
C ASP A 6 77.32 21.00 -17.36
N ASN A 7 77.58 22.27 -17.06
CA ASN A 7 78.74 22.98 -17.61
C ASN A 7 80.00 22.67 -16.81
N ALA A 8 81.16 22.74 -17.47
CA ALA A 8 82.46 22.60 -16.84
C ALA A 8 83.35 23.80 -17.20
N ALA A 9 83.88 24.49 -16.19
CA ALA A 9 84.77 25.65 -16.37
C ALA A 9 85.96 25.61 -15.40
N ASP A 10 86.95 26.49 -15.59
CA ASP A 10 88.05 26.62 -14.63
C ASP A 10 87.62 27.36 -13.34
N VAL A 11 86.69 28.33 -13.44
CA VAL A 11 86.15 29.14 -12.33
C VAL A 11 84.65 29.42 -12.57
N GLY A 12 83.80 29.24 -11.55
CA GLY A 12 82.36 29.52 -11.61
C GLY A 12 81.62 28.65 -12.63
N GLY A 13 81.36 27.38 -12.28
CA GLY A 13 80.98 26.33 -13.23
C GLY A 13 79.80 26.67 -14.15
N GLY A 14 78.82 27.46 -13.68
CA GLY A 14 77.66 27.90 -14.46
C GLY A 14 77.75 29.36 -14.91
N ILE A 15 77.80 30.32 -13.98
CA ILE A 15 77.91 31.75 -14.29
C ILE A 15 79.03 32.40 -13.48
N PHE A 16 79.93 33.13 -14.14
CA PHE A 16 80.92 34.01 -13.51
C PHE A 16 80.66 35.49 -13.87
N ASN A 17 80.45 36.33 -12.86
CA ASN A 17 80.23 37.78 -13.03
C ASN A 17 81.28 38.60 -12.27
N SER A 18 82.26 39.14 -12.99
CA SER A 18 83.46 39.76 -12.41
C SER A 18 83.39 41.28 -12.19
N ASN A 19 82.57 42.02 -12.95
CA ASN A 19 82.58 43.51 -12.94
C ASN A 19 81.21 44.16 -13.23
N SER A 20 80.10 43.43 -13.07
CA SER A 20 78.75 43.95 -13.34
C SER A 20 77.70 43.34 -12.40
N THR A 21 76.43 43.62 -12.63
CA THR A 21 75.32 43.02 -11.89
C THR A 21 74.38 42.29 -12.85
N ALA A 22 74.16 40.99 -12.62
CA ALA A 22 73.26 40.17 -13.42
C ALA A 22 71.90 40.04 -12.72
N ASN A 23 70.81 40.34 -13.44
CA ASN A 23 69.43 40.17 -12.95
C ASN A 23 68.93 38.76 -13.28
N VAL A 24 68.39 38.05 -12.29
CA VAL A 24 67.95 36.65 -12.43
C VAL A 24 66.61 36.41 -11.76
N VAL A 25 65.74 35.63 -12.43
CA VAL A 25 64.39 35.26 -11.97
C VAL A 25 63.95 33.95 -12.60
N ASN A 26 63.34 33.05 -11.83
CA ASN A 26 62.93 31.71 -12.27
C ASN A 26 64.07 30.95 -12.99
N THR A 27 65.31 31.05 -12.49
CA THR A 27 66.49 30.50 -13.16
C THR A 27 67.07 29.34 -12.37
N ILE A 28 67.41 28.23 -13.05
CA ILE A 28 68.20 27.13 -12.49
C ILE A 28 69.67 27.36 -12.85
N VAL A 29 70.55 27.43 -11.85
CA VAL A 29 72.01 27.33 -12.03
C VAL A 29 72.55 26.30 -11.04
N ALA A 30 72.57 25.04 -11.44
CA ALA A 30 72.90 23.93 -10.55
C ALA A 30 73.48 22.75 -11.34
N GLY A 31 74.32 21.94 -10.70
CA GLY A 31 74.93 20.77 -11.35
C GLY A 31 76.15 21.09 -12.23
N ASN A 32 76.69 22.29 -12.16
CA ASN A 32 77.87 22.70 -12.92
C ASN A 32 79.16 22.43 -12.13
N GLN A 33 80.23 22.10 -12.84
CA GLN A 33 81.52 21.71 -12.27
C GLN A 33 82.59 22.77 -12.54
N ALA A 34 83.47 22.99 -11.57
CA ALA A 34 84.67 23.80 -11.75
C ALA A 34 85.92 23.04 -11.29
N ARG A 35 87.07 23.25 -11.98
CA ARG A 35 88.34 22.56 -11.66
C ARG A 35 88.92 22.96 -10.30
N THR A 36 88.68 24.19 -9.88
CA THR A 36 88.87 24.64 -8.48
C THR A 36 87.52 24.53 -7.77
N ALA A 37 87.48 24.31 -6.45
CA ALA A 37 86.25 24.12 -5.66
C ALA A 37 85.37 25.39 -5.64
N SER A 38 84.82 25.73 -6.80
CA SER A 38 84.13 26.97 -7.10
C SER A 38 82.63 26.68 -7.23
N PRO A 39 81.78 27.59 -6.73
CA PRO A 39 80.33 27.44 -6.79
C PRO A 39 79.75 27.47 -8.22
N ASP A 40 78.51 26.99 -8.38
CA ASP A 40 77.69 27.03 -9.58
C ASP A 40 77.55 28.45 -10.15
N THR A 41 77.56 29.44 -9.27
CA THR A 41 77.60 30.87 -9.60
C THR A 41 78.74 31.54 -8.86
N LEU A 42 79.41 32.54 -9.43
CA LEU A 42 80.45 33.33 -8.75
C LEU A 42 80.35 34.82 -9.13
N GLY A 43 80.29 35.72 -8.14
CA GLY A 43 80.12 37.16 -8.35
C GLY A 43 78.86 37.76 -7.68
N THR A 44 78.51 38.99 -8.03
CA THR A 44 77.32 39.69 -7.49
C THR A 44 76.12 39.60 -8.43
N TYR A 45 74.95 39.25 -7.89
CA TYR A 45 73.69 39.12 -8.61
C TYR A 45 72.62 40.01 -7.98
N VAL A 46 71.58 40.32 -8.76
CA VAL A 46 70.33 40.89 -8.25
C VAL A 46 69.25 39.88 -8.55
N SER A 47 68.92 39.10 -7.54
CA SER A 47 67.78 38.18 -7.62
C SER A 47 66.47 38.97 -7.60
N GLN A 48 65.60 38.65 -8.54
CA GLN A 48 64.20 39.08 -8.52
C GLN A 48 63.28 37.97 -8.00
N GLY A 49 63.86 36.94 -7.37
CA GLY A 49 63.17 35.84 -6.69
C GLY A 49 63.12 34.53 -7.48
N TYR A 50 62.81 33.47 -6.76
CA TYR A 50 62.48 32.14 -7.24
C TYR A 50 63.53 31.47 -8.13
N ASN A 51 64.82 31.64 -7.82
CA ASN A 51 65.91 30.96 -8.50
C ASN A 51 66.34 29.70 -7.74
N LEU A 52 66.83 28.68 -8.46
CA LEU A 52 67.39 27.47 -7.87
C LEU A 52 68.88 27.38 -8.17
N ILE A 53 69.71 27.55 -7.15
CA ILE A 53 71.17 27.60 -7.24
C ILE A 53 71.77 26.38 -6.52
N GLY A 54 72.52 25.55 -7.25
CA GLY A 54 73.05 24.29 -6.75
C GLY A 54 74.02 24.51 -5.59
N ASP A 55 75.02 25.37 -5.75
CA ASP A 55 75.72 26.03 -4.65
C ASP A 55 76.11 27.49 -4.93
N GLY A 56 75.90 28.33 -3.92
CA GLY A 56 76.15 29.78 -4.00
C GLY A 56 77.22 30.29 -3.04
N GLN A 57 78.11 29.47 -2.47
CA GLN A 57 79.00 29.94 -1.40
C GLN A 57 80.51 29.78 -1.65
N SER A 58 81.13 30.95 -1.76
CA SER A 58 82.36 31.44 -1.12
C SER A 58 82.69 32.85 -1.66
N ASN A 59 82.15 33.21 -2.84
CA ASN A 59 82.26 34.53 -3.49
C ASN A 59 81.01 34.92 -4.29
N THR A 60 79.82 34.44 -3.90
CA THR A 60 78.55 34.74 -4.59
C THR A 60 77.62 35.46 -3.63
N THR A 61 77.04 36.58 -4.09
CA THR A 61 76.13 37.40 -3.28
C THR A 61 74.92 37.82 -4.10
N GLY A 62 73.75 37.94 -3.47
CA GLY A 62 72.56 38.54 -4.09
C GLY A 62 71.38 37.60 -4.39
N PHE A 63 71.47 36.32 -4.03
CA PHE A 63 70.37 35.34 -4.08
C PHE A 63 69.66 35.24 -2.72
N SER A 64 69.08 36.36 -2.27
CA SER A 64 68.27 36.43 -1.05
C SER A 64 66.86 36.92 -1.35
N GLY A 65 66.41 36.77 -2.60
CA GLY A 65 65.07 37.14 -3.05
C GLY A 65 64.02 36.14 -2.55
N LEU A 66 62.75 36.55 -2.61
CA LEU A 66 61.63 35.69 -2.27
C LEU A 66 61.67 34.40 -3.12
N GLY A 67 61.56 33.24 -2.47
CA GLY A 67 61.51 31.93 -3.14
C GLY A 67 62.84 31.43 -3.71
N ASP A 68 63.95 32.15 -3.54
CA ASP A 68 65.26 31.63 -3.93
C ASP A 68 65.64 30.40 -3.10
N GLN A 69 66.08 29.35 -3.78
CA GLN A 69 66.65 28.14 -3.19
C GLN A 69 68.15 28.10 -3.50
N VAL A 70 69.00 28.11 -2.47
CA VAL A 70 70.46 28.12 -2.64
C VAL A 70 71.07 27.02 -1.78
N GLY A 71 71.73 26.06 -2.42
CA GLY A 71 72.40 24.97 -1.71
C GLY A 71 73.70 25.42 -1.02
N PRO A 72 74.03 24.86 0.15
CA PRO A 72 75.35 25.03 0.75
C PRO A 72 76.43 24.24 0.00
N ALA A 73 77.69 24.66 0.10
CA ALA A 73 78.83 24.00 -0.56
C ALA A 73 78.99 22.52 -0.17
N THR A 74 78.53 22.12 1.02
CA THR A 74 78.61 20.74 1.53
C THR A 74 77.40 19.88 1.18
N ALA A 75 76.33 20.45 0.63
CA ALA A 75 75.11 19.73 0.25
C ALA A 75 74.42 20.49 -0.90
N ARG A 76 75.00 20.40 -2.10
CA ARG A 76 74.48 21.07 -3.29
C ARG A 76 73.05 20.63 -3.59
N ILE A 77 72.19 21.56 -3.98
CA ILE A 77 70.84 21.23 -4.46
C ILE A 77 70.97 20.60 -5.84
N ASN A 78 70.48 19.36 -5.98
CA ASN A 78 70.36 18.71 -7.27
C ASN A 78 69.04 19.16 -7.93
N PRO A 79 69.08 19.82 -9.10
CA PRO A 79 67.87 20.28 -9.79
C PRO A 79 67.06 19.12 -10.40
N ARG A 80 67.59 17.89 -10.40
CA ARG A 80 66.96 16.67 -10.95
C ARG A 80 66.45 16.90 -12.36
N LEU A 81 67.40 17.27 -13.22
CA LEU A 81 67.18 17.47 -14.63
C LEU A 81 67.39 16.15 -15.38
N GLY A 82 66.53 15.88 -16.35
CA GLY A 82 66.79 14.88 -17.39
C GLY A 82 67.95 15.31 -18.31
N ALA A 83 68.46 14.38 -19.10
CA ALA A 83 69.48 14.67 -20.10
C ALA A 83 68.98 15.72 -21.12
N LEU A 84 69.91 16.50 -21.66
CA LEU A 84 69.61 17.42 -22.76
C LEU A 84 69.07 16.61 -23.95
N ALA A 85 67.81 16.84 -24.32
CA ALA A 85 67.11 16.02 -25.30
C ALA A 85 66.18 16.85 -26.20
N ALA A 86 65.74 16.25 -27.30
CA ALA A 86 64.77 16.84 -28.21
C ALA A 86 63.35 16.66 -27.63
N ASN A 87 62.94 17.60 -26.79
CA ASN A 87 61.68 17.49 -26.04
C ASN A 87 60.48 18.16 -26.72
N GLY A 88 60.54 18.37 -28.05
CA GLY A 88 59.44 18.95 -28.84
C GLY A 88 59.57 20.43 -29.18
N GLY A 89 60.64 21.10 -28.74
CA GLY A 89 60.94 22.50 -29.06
C GLY A 89 61.87 22.72 -30.27
N PRO A 90 62.06 23.97 -30.72
CA PRO A 90 63.05 24.31 -31.75
C PRO A 90 64.50 24.11 -31.30
N THR A 91 64.73 23.94 -29.99
CA THR A 91 66.04 23.65 -29.38
C THR A 91 65.91 22.47 -28.42
N GLN A 92 67.00 21.74 -28.20
CA GLN A 92 67.06 20.77 -27.11
C GLN A 92 66.93 21.46 -25.75
N THR A 93 66.28 20.82 -24.80
CA THR A 93 66.03 21.36 -23.46
C THR A 93 66.29 20.29 -22.40
N HIS A 94 66.51 20.71 -21.16
CA HIS A 94 66.43 19.79 -20.02
C HIS A 94 64.98 19.69 -19.55
N ALA A 95 64.56 18.49 -19.17
CA ALA A 95 63.27 18.28 -18.52
C ALA A 95 63.43 18.27 -17.00
N LEU A 96 62.48 18.82 -16.26
CA LEU A 96 62.35 18.53 -14.83
C LEU A 96 61.87 17.08 -14.68
N LEU A 97 62.58 16.30 -13.88
CA LEU A 97 62.10 14.99 -13.45
C LEU A 97 61.04 15.18 -12.36
N SER A 98 60.15 14.19 -12.19
CA SER A 98 58.93 14.25 -11.35
C SER A 98 59.14 14.60 -9.87
N ASP A 99 60.37 14.62 -9.39
CA ASP A 99 60.75 14.91 -8.01
C ASP A 99 61.76 16.08 -7.92
N SER A 100 61.75 16.94 -8.94
CA SER A 100 62.61 18.10 -9.01
C SER A 100 62.18 19.20 -8.04
N PRO A 101 63.12 19.80 -7.28
CA PRO A 101 62.85 20.95 -6.42
C PRO A 101 62.52 22.24 -7.20
N ALA A 102 62.52 22.20 -8.54
CA ALA A 102 62.15 23.32 -9.41
C ALA A 102 60.66 23.32 -9.81
N ILE A 103 59.94 22.22 -9.59
CA ILE A 103 58.52 22.06 -9.96
C ILE A 103 57.65 22.97 -9.10
N ASP A 104 56.85 23.82 -9.74
CA ASP A 104 55.94 24.79 -9.10
C ASP A 104 56.61 25.76 -8.09
N GLN A 105 57.94 25.92 -8.14
CA GLN A 105 58.69 26.76 -7.20
C GLN A 105 59.02 28.16 -7.74
N GLY A 106 58.46 28.53 -8.90
CA GLY A 106 58.69 29.79 -9.62
C GLY A 106 57.55 30.80 -9.52
N THR A 107 57.80 32.05 -9.92
CA THR A 107 56.74 33.08 -10.06
C THR A 107 56.16 33.11 -11.48
N CYS A 108 54.84 32.90 -11.60
CA CYS A 108 54.15 32.98 -12.88
C CYS A 108 54.02 34.38 -13.45
N SER A 109 54.09 35.42 -12.60
CA SER A 109 53.98 36.83 -13.00
C SER A 109 55.07 37.30 -13.99
N ARG A 110 56.15 36.53 -14.13
CA ARG A 110 57.30 36.80 -14.99
C ARG A 110 57.61 35.65 -15.94
N ALA A 111 56.73 34.66 -16.05
CA ALA A 111 56.83 33.56 -17.00
C ALA A 111 56.14 33.94 -18.31
N THR A 112 56.63 33.39 -19.44
CA THR A 112 55.90 33.41 -20.70
C THR A 112 54.79 32.36 -20.68
N PRO A 113 53.66 32.58 -21.37
CA PRO A 113 52.60 31.58 -21.46
C PRO A 113 53.03 30.25 -22.06
N ALA A 114 54.09 30.26 -22.89
CA ALA A 114 54.73 29.08 -23.42
C ALA A 114 56.02 28.74 -22.68
N ASP A 115 56.34 27.44 -22.61
CA ASP A 115 57.64 26.94 -22.14
C ASP A 115 58.72 27.05 -23.23
N GLN A 116 59.91 26.51 -22.97
CA GLN A 116 61.05 26.54 -23.89
C GLN A 116 60.81 25.78 -25.21
N ARG A 117 59.75 24.96 -25.30
CA ARG A 117 59.32 24.25 -26.52
C ARG A 117 58.45 25.13 -27.41
N GLY A 118 57.92 26.24 -26.90
CA GLY A 118 56.91 27.06 -27.58
C GLY A 118 55.49 26.54 -27.39
N THR A 119 55.29 25.52 -26.55
CA THR A 119 53.99 24.98 -26.15
C THR A 119 53.51 25.73 -24.91
N LEU A 120 52.19 25.97 -24.79
CA LEU A 120 51.61 26.58 -23.59
C LEU A 120 52.01 25.76 -22.34
N ARG A 121 52.38 26.46 -21.26
CA ARG A 121 52.65 25.82 -19.96
C ARG A 121 51.37 25.17 -19.48
N TYR A 122 51.49 23.93 -19.03
CA TYR A 122 50.37 23.13 -18.57
C TYR A 122 49.66 23.76 -17.35
N ASP A 123 50.45 24.39 -16.49
CA ASP A 123 50.04 25.10 -15.27
C ASP A 123 49.35 26.44 -15.59
N PHE A 124 49.27 26.86 -16.86
CA PHE A 124 48.71 28.17 -17.25
C PHE A 124 47.21 28.38 -16.89
N PRO A 125 46.34 27.35 -16.89
CA PRO A 125 44.99 27.45 -16.33
C PRO A 125 44.97 27.43 -14.79
N GLU A 126 46.00 26.88 -14.14
CA GLU A 126 46.16 26.84 -12.67
C GLU A 126 46.80 28.13 -12.10
N ILE A 127 47.40 28.98 -12.95
CA ILE A 127 47.92 30.33 -12.63
C ILE A 127 46.90 31.26 -11.95
N LEU A 128 45.60 30.95 -12.04
CA LEU A 128 44.53 31.75 -11.40
C LEU A 128 44.11 31.25 -10.01
N ASN A 129 44.59 30.07 -9.57
CA ASN A 129 44.33 29.56 -8.23
C ASN A 129 45.49 29.94 -7.31
N ALA A 130 45.17 30.53 -6.15
CA ALA A 130 46.07 31.36 -5.33
C ALA A 130 47.35 30.69 -4.76
N ASN A 131 47.64 29.42 -5.06
CA ASN A 131 48.75 28.67 -4.46
C ASN A 131 49.66 27.87 -5.44
N GLY A 132 49.42 27.86 -6.75
CA GLY A 132 50.29 27.16 -7.73
C GLY A 132 51.40 28.07 -8.25
N GLY A 133 52.67 27.73 -8.01
CA GLY A 133 53.80 28.41 -8.65
C GLY A 133 54.02 27.89 -10.07
N CYS A 134 54.90 28.53 -10.85
CA CYS A 134 55.29 28.05 -12.18
C CYS A 134 56.63 27.32 -12.10
N ASP A 135 56.94 26.42 -13.02
CA ASP A 135 58.28 25.82 -13.07
C ASP A 135 59.42 26.84 -13.16
N VAL A 136 60.43 26.64 -12.33
CA VAL A 136 61.70 27.38 -12.39
C VAL A 136 62.50 26.88 -13.61
N GLY A 137 62.55 27.68 -14.66
CA GLY A 137 63.43 27.43 -15.81
C GLY A 137 62.91 26.37 -16.81
N ALA A 138 63.30 25.11 -16.61
CA ALA A 138 63.09 23.97 -17.52
C ALA A 138 61.60 23.58 -17.65
N TYR A 139 61.28 22.69 -18.60
CA TYR A 139 59.91 22.19 -18.80
C TYR A 139 59.72 20.86 -18.04
N GLU A 140 58.52 20.59 -17.52
CA GLU A 140 58.20 19.32 -16.87
C GLU A 140 57.99 18.16 -17.88
N LEU A 141 58.67 17.03 -17.67
CA LEU A 141 58.35 15.80 -18.39
C LEU A 141 57.07 15.19 -17.83
N GLU A 142 55.92 15.50 -18.47
CA GLU A 142 54.64 14.93 -18.07
C GLU A 142 54.67 13.38 -18.16
N GLY A 143 54.15 12.73 -17.11
CA GLY A 143 53.89 11.29 -17.14
C GLY A 143 52.89 10.89 -18.23
N PRO A 144 52.75 9.58 -18.51
CA PRO A 144 51.80 9.10 -19.52
C PRO A 144 50.39 9.60 -19.21
N LEU A 145 49.67 10.04 -20.26
CA LEU A 145 48.26 10.36 -20.13
C LEU A 145 47.51 9.06 -19.87
N THR A 146 46.76 9.01 -18.77
CA THR A 146 45.99 7.82 -18.40
C THR A 146 44.56 8.17 -18.09
N VAL A 147 43.65 7.24 -18.39
CA VAL A 147 42.24 7.28 -18.00
C VAL A 147 42.01 6.27 -16.89
N SER A 148 41.24 6.67 -15.87
CA SER A 148 40.80 5.79 -14.79
C SER A 148 39.31 5.98 -14.52
N VAL A 149 38.59 4.89 -14.33
CA VAL A 149 37.23 4.91 -13.76
C VAL A 149 37.30 4.65 -12.25
N GLY A 150 36.43 5.29 -11.48
CA GLY A 150 36.20 4.99 -10.07
C GLY A 150 34.87 4.26 -9.85
N ASP A 151 34.69 3.70 -8.67
CA ASP A 151 33.49 2.94 -8.30
C ASP A 151 32.27 3.82 -8.08
N ALA A 152 31.09 3.22 -8.14
CA ALA A 152 29.81 3.83 -7.83
C ALA A 152 29.04 2.95 -6.84
N THR A 153 28.36 3.59 -5.88
CA THR A 153 27.40 2.94 -5.00
C THR A 153 26.12 3.74 -5.02
N VAL A 154 24.99 3.06 -5.15
CA VAL A 154 23.67 3.68 -5.26
C VAL A 154 22.65 2.78 -4.58
N THR A 155 21.65 3.39 -3.95
CA THR A 155 20.46 2.68 -3.46
C THR A 155 19.37 2.81 -4.50
N GLU A 156 18.72 1.72 -4.88
CA GLU A 156 17.83 1.66 -6.05
C GLU A 156 16.53 2.48 -5.91
N GLY A 157 16.03 2.62 -4.68
CA GLY A 157 14.88 3.43 -4.33
C GLY A 157 13.54 2.71 -4.51
N THR A 158 12.60 2.91 -3.59
CA THR A 158 11.26 2.29 -3.61
C THR A 158 10.41 2.65 -4.86
N GLY A 159 9.60 1.69 -5.32
CA GLY A 159 8.78 1.65 -6.53
C GLY A 159 7.75 2.77 -6.67
N GLY A 160 8.19 3.92 -7.21
CA GLY A 160 7.33 5.02 -7.61
C GLY A 160 7.73 5.56 -8.97
N ALA A 161 6.75 5.86 -9.83
CA ALA A 161 6.95 6.27 -11.24
C ALA A 161 7.71 7.60 -11.45
N ASP A 162 8.24 8.25 -10.39
CA ASP A 162 8.78 9.62 -10.45
C ASP A 162 10.23 9.78 -9.98
N THR A 163 10.92 8.71 -9.55
CA THR A 163 12.33 8.81 -9.11
C THR A 163 13.24 8.03 -10.06
N GLN A 164 13.94 8.72 -10.96
CA GLN A 164 15.00 8.09 -11.74
C GLN A 164 16.28 8.02 -10.92
N VAL A 165 16.75 6.82 -10.63
CA VAL A 165 17.99 6.57 -9.88
C VAL A 165 19.13 6.21 -10.83
N PHE A 166 20.35 6.67 -10.51
CA PHE A 166 21.53 6.48 -11.35
C PHE A 166 22.77 6.09 -10.55
N ALA A 167 23.47 5.04 -10.97
CA ALA A 167 24.87 4.84 -10.59
C ALA A 167 25.76 5.81 -11.39
N VAL A 168 26.54 6.63 -10.70
CA VAL A 168 27.39 7.67 -11.31
C VAL A 168 28.86 7.32 -11.15
N PHE A 169 29.48 6.85 -12.22
CA PHE A 169 30.91 6.54 -12.26
C PHE A 169 31.71 7.78 -12.63
N LYS A 170 32.66 8.18 -11.78
CA LYS A 170 33.60 9.25 -12.09
C LYS A 170 34.75 8.69 -12.93
N VAL A 171 34.97 9.25 -14.11
CA VAL A 171 36.10 8.92 -14.98
C VAL A 171 37.04 10.11 -15.03
N SER A 172 38.33 9.87 -14.79
CA SER A 172 39.35 10.92 -14.68
C SER A 172 40.52 10.68 -15.62
N LEU A 173 41.09 11.77 -16.13
CA LEU A 173 42.41 11.79 -16.76
C LEU A 173 43.49 12.10 -15.70
N SER A 174 44.69 11.54 -15.85
CA SER A 174 45.83 11.89 -14.99
C SER A 174 46.27 13.35 -15.15
N ARG A 175 45.92 13.97 -16.28
CA ARG A 175 46.19 15.36 -16.64
C ARG A 175 45.25 15.81 -17.79
N PRO A 176 44.92 17.10 -17.97
CA PRO A 176 44.20 17.59 -19.13
C PRO A 176 44.98 17.32 -20.41
N SER A 177 44.24 17.05 -21.49
CA SER A 177 44.78 16.97 -22.84
C SER A 177 44.46 18.24 -23.63
N ASN A 178 45.35 18.64 -24.53
CA ASN A 178 45.14 19.76 -25.45
C ASN A 178 44.23 19.38 -26.64
N THR A 179 43.93 18.10 -26.81
CA THR A 179 42.98 17.57 -27.78
C THR A 179 41.89 16.78 -27.06
N PRO A 180 40.68 16.65 -27.64
CA PRO A 180 39.67 15.80 -27.05
C PRO A 180 40.15 14.36 -26.93
N VAL A 181 39.91 13.75 -25.76
CA VAL A 181 40.15 12.33 -25.50
C VAL A 181 38.80 11.64 -25.43
N THR A 182 38.66 10.50 -26.10
CA THR A 182 37.47 9.65 -26.02
C THR A 182 37.83 8.30 -25.45
N VAL A 183 36.96 7.72 -24.65
CA VAL A 183 37.06 6.34 -24.15
C VAL A 183 35.72 5.66 -24.32
N GLN A 184 35.71 4.42 -24.79
CA GLN A 184 34.50 3.62 -24.87
C GLN A 184 34.23 3.00 -23.50
N TYR A 185 32.96 2.81 -23.17
CA TYR A 185 32.56 2.17 -21.93
C TYR A 185 31.39 1.21 -22.16
N ILE A 186 31.35 0.15 -21.36
CA ILE A 186 30.27 -0.83 -21.33
C ILE A 186 30.06 -1.29 -19.89
N ALA A 187 28.80 -1.30 -19.46
CA ALA A 187 28.40 -2.00 -18.25
C ALA A 187 28.26 -3.50 -18.54
N GLU A 188 28.78 -4.32 -17.64
CA GLU A 188 28.81 -5.78 -17.76
C GLU A 188 28.16 -6.41 -16.52
N ASP A 189 27.26 -7.37 -16.76
CA ASP A 189 26.53 -8.08 -15.72
C ASP A 189 27.46 -8.83 -14.77
N PHE A 190 27.06 -8.90 -13.50
CA PHE A 190 27.67 -9.80 -12.54
C PHE A 190 26.62 -10.45 -11.64
N THR A 191 26.26 -9.84 -10.51
CA THR A 191 25.04 -10.26 -9.78
C THR A 191 23.85 -9.41 -10.17
N ALA A 192 24.07 -8.14 -10.50
CA ALA A 192 23.10 -7.32 -11.23
C ALA A 192 23.10 -7.68 -12.72
N THR A 193 21.92 -7.62 -13.32
CA THR A 193 21.56 -7.95 -14.69
C THR A 193 21.09 -6.71 -15.44
N GLY A 194 21.72 -6.43 -16.58
CA GLY A 194 21.40 -5.31 -17.44
C GLY A 194 20.30 -5.65 -18.45
N GLY A 195 19.43 -4.70 -18.77
CA GLY A 195 18.34 -4.97 -19.71
C GLY A 195 17.38 -3.82 -19.97
N VAL A 196 16.14 -4.19 -20.28
CA VAL A 196 15.02 -3.26 -20.43
C VAL A 196 14.43 -3.03 -19.04
N LEU A 197 14.55 -1.80 -18.53
CA LEU A 197 14.06 -1.42 -17.21
C LEU A 197 12.54 -1.63 -17.12
N GLY A 198 12.09 -2.27 -16.04
CA GLY A 198 10.70 -2.64 -15.78
C GLY A 198 10.40 -4.14 -15.91
N ASP A 199 11.35 -4.94 -16.40
CA ASP A 199 11.30 -6.40 -16.34
C ASP A 199 11.76 -6.88 -14.94
N SER A 200 11.12 -7.92 -14.40
CA SER A 200 11.24 -8.33 -12.97
C SER A 200 12.60 -8.86 -12.48
N PHE A 201 13.65 -8.77 -13.29
CA PHE A 201 15.01 -9.26 -13.00
C PHE A 201 16.06 -8.36 -13.68
N VAL A 202 15.73 -7.08 -13.89
CA VAL A 202 16.61 -6.13 -14.56
C VAL A 202 16.90 -4.96 -13.63
N ASP A 203 18.15 -4.90 -13.19
CA ASP A 203 18.58 -4.03 -12.09
C ASP A 203 19.20 -2.75 -12.65
N TYR A 204 19.65 -2.75 -13.90
CA TYR A 204 20.10 -1.55 -14.59
C TYR A 204 19.79 -1.55 -16.09
N GLY A 205 19.63 -0.34 -16.63
CA GLY A 205 19.37 -0.15 -18.06
C GLY A 205 20.65 -0.23 -18.89
N SER A 206 20.49 -0.41 -20.21
CA SER A 206 21.63 -0.38 -21.16
C SER A 206 22.55 0.83 -20.91
N CYS A 207 23.78 0.56 -20.43
CA CYS A 207 24.75 1.58 -20.06
C CYS A 207 26.09 1.37 -20.78
N ASN A 208 26.12 1.74 -22.05
CA ASN A 208 27.28 1.60 -22.92
C ASN A 208 27.37 2.78 -23.88
N GLY A 209 28.58 3.18 -24.26
CA GLY A 209 28.76 4.36 -25.09
C GLY A 209 30.21 4.79 -25.27
N THR A 210 30.38 6.06 -25.63
CA THR A 210 31.69 6.71 -25.74
C THR A 210 31.67 7.99 -24.91
N LEU A 211 32.52 8.04 -23.89
CA LEU A 211 32.72 9.21 -23.05
C LEU A 211 33.78 10.11 -23.69
N GLN A 212 33.46 11.40 -23.83
CA GLN A 212 34.39 12.39 -24.35
C GLN A 212 34.83 13.33 -23.24
N PHE A 213 36.14 13.53 -23.13
CA PHE A 213 36.79 14.62 -22.42
C PHE A 213 37.09 15.73 -23.43
N PRO A 214 36.39 16.88 -23.37
CA PRO A 214 36.82 18.07 -24.10
C PRO A 214 38.26 18.45 -23.73
N ALA A 215 38.97 19.11 -24.65
CA ALA A 215 40.31 19.61 -24.37
C ALA A 215 40.32 20.49 -23.10
N GLY A 216 41.31 20.29 -22.23
CA GLY A 216 41.44 20.98 -20.94
C GLY A 216 40.61 20.38 -19.79
N THR A 217 39.78 19.37 -20.01
CA THR A 217 39.00 18.72 -18.93
C THR A 217 39.75 17.51 -18.37
N ILE A 218 39.55 17.22 -17.08
CA ILE A 218 40.21 16.10 -16.38
C ILE A 218 39.24 15.10 -15.76
N SER A 219 37.94 15.41 -15.72
CA SER A 219 36.93 14.55 -15.09
C SER A 219 35.64 14.65 -15.88
N GLN A 220 35.01 13.50 -16.08
CA GLN A 220 33.68 13.34 -16.66
C GLN A 220 32.95 12.23 -15.89
N THR A 221 31.65 12.07 -16.14
CA THR A 221 30.84 11.04 -15.47
C THR A 221 30.10 10.17 -16.47
N ILE A 222 29.95 8.90 -16.13
CA ILE A 222 29.03 7.97 -16.79
C ILE A 222 27.86 7.75 -15.82
N SER A 223 26.63 7.91 -16.30
CA SER A 223 25.42 7.70 -15.52
C SER A 223 24.66 6.51 -16.08
N CYS A 224 24.59 5.42 -15.32
CA CYS A 224 23.79 4.24 -15.64
C CYS A 224 22.47 4.33 -14.88
N ARG A 225 21.33 4.23 -15.59
CA ARG A 225 20.02 4.22 -14.95
C ARG A 225 19.80 2.89 -14.24
N ILE A 226 19.36 2.94 -13.00
CA ILE A 226 19.07 1.77 -12.15
C ILE A 226 17.57 1.46 -12.24
N GLY A 227 17.23 0.17 -12.19
CA GLY A 227 15.89 -0.32 -11.92
C GLY A 227 15.45 0.13 -10.53
N ASN A 228 14.16 0.23 -10.31
CA ASN A 228 13.66 0.60 -9.01
C ASN A 228 12.30 -0.06 -8.86
N ASP A 229 12.14 -0.91 -7.85
CA ASP A 229 10.86 -1.55 -7.58
C ASP A 229 10.60 -1.69 -6.07
N ASP A 230 9.83 -2.69 -5.65
CA ASP A 230 9.42 -2.88 -4.25
C ASP A 230 9.69 -4.34 -3.81
N ARG A 231 10.62 -5.04 -4.46
CA ARG A 231 10.95 -6.45 -4.25
C ARG A 231 12.25 -6.56 -3.47
N ASP A 232 12.15 -7.15 -2.28
CA ASP A 232 13.33 -7.50 -1.46
C ASP A 232 14.32 -8.37 -2.25
N GLU A 233 15.57 -7.90 -2.27
CA GLU A 233 16.66 -8.33 -3.14
C GLU A 233 17.96 -8.48 -2.35
N ALA A 234 19.06 -8.83 -3.00
CA ALA A 234 20.37 -8.74 -2.37
C ALA A 234 21.06 -7.49 -2.89
N ASP A 235 22.02 -6.96 -2.13
CA ASP A 235 22.95 -5.99 -2.70
C ASP A 235 23.66 -6.62 -3.91
N GLU A 236 23.68 -5.90 -5.02
CA GLU A 236 24.11 -6.41 -6.30
C GLU A 236 25.23 -5.60 -6.92
N LEU A 237 26.06 -6.27 -7.73
CA LEU A 237 27.23 -5.71 -8.38
C LEU A 237 27.11 -5.85 -9.89
N PHE A 238 27.52 -4.81 -10.61
CA PHE A 238 27.88 -4.85 -12.03
C PHE A 238 29.24 -4.15 -12.25
N PHE A 239 29.86 -4.36 -13.40
CA PHE A 239 31.14 -3.74 -13.74
C PHE A 239 30.99 -2.65 -14.78
N MET A 240 31.80 -1.60 -14.66
CA MET A 240 31.99 -0.59 -15.70
C MET A 240 33.36 -0.76 -16.35
N SER A 241 33.38 -1.27 -17.58
CA SER A 241 34.60 -1.57 -18.33
C SER A 241 34.91 -0.47 -19.35
N LEU A 242 36.09 0.14 -19.24
CA LEU A 242 36.62 1.12 -20.19
C LEU A 242 37.48 0.45 -21.28
N SER A 243 37.39 0.95 -22.51
CA SER A 243 38.19 0.46 -23.63
C SER A 243 38.51 1.55 -24.66
N ASN A 244 39.49 1.28 -25.52
CA ASN A 244 39.82 2.10 -26.70
C ASN A 244 39.98 3.61 -26.43
N PRO A 245 40.82 4.03 -25.45
CA PRO A 245 41.13 5.45 -25.28
C PRO A 245 41.83 6.03 -26.52
N THR A 246 41.53 7.28 -26.85
CA THR A 246 42.16 8.01 -27.97
C THR A 246 43.14 9.07 -27.48
N GLY A 247 43.84 9.73 -28.42
CA GLY A 247 44.64 10.91 -28.12
C GLY A 247 45.84 10.65 -27.23
N ASP A 248 46.55 9.53 -27.44
CA ASP A 248 47.72 9.02 -26.68
C ASP A 248 47.47 8.54 -25.25
N ALA A 249 46.23 8.65 -24.75
CA ALA A 249 45.85 8.13 -23.45
C ALA A 249 45.91 6.59 -23.39
N SER A 250 46.32 6.06 -22.24
CA SER A 250 46.26 4.63 -21.90
C SER A 250 45.32 4.40 -20.70
N LEU A 251 44.92 3.16 -20.44
CA LEU A 251 44.07 2.86 -19.28
C LEU A 251 44.94 2.56 -18.05
N ALA A 252 44.81 3.34 -16.99
CA ALA A 252 45.43 3.05 -15.69
C ALA A 252 44.52 2.22 -14.79
N ASN A 253 43.23 2.56 -14.73
CA ASN A 253 42.18 1.70 -14.20
C ASN A 253 41.06 1.55 -15.22
N SER A 254 40.90 0.35 -15.78
CA SER A 254 39.90 0.07 -16.81
C SER A 254 38.59 -0.48 -16.28
N VAL A 255 38.48 -0.79 -14.97
CA VAL A 255 37.27 -1.39 -14.39
C VAL A 255 36.86 -0.63 -13.13
N GLY A 256 35.59 -0.25 -13.04
CA GLY A 256 34.95 0.27 -11.84
C GLY A 256 33.83 -0.64 -11.37
N PHE A 257 33.62 -0.74 -10.06
CA PHE A 257 32.52 -1.52 -9.46
C PHE A 257 31.29 -0.64 -9.30
N GLY A 258 30.13 -1.12 -9.77
CA GLY A 258 28.83 -0.53 -9.49
C GLY A 258 28.07 -1.38 -8.49
N LEU A 259 27.92 -0.90 -7.25
CA LEU A 259 27.14 -1.55 -6.20
C LEU A 259 25.74 -0.92 -6.13
N ILE A 260 24.71 -1.73 -6.34
CA ILE A 260 23.31 -1.41 -6.12
C ILE A 260 22.94 -1.95 -4.74
N LEU A 261 22.46 -1.07 -3.86
CA LEU A 261 22.01 -1.41 -2.50
C LEU A 261 20.49 -1.53 -2.53
N ASP A 262 20.00 -2.64 -1.99
CA ASP A 262 18.58 -2.90 -1.79
C ASP A 262 18.04 -2.01 -0.66
N ASP A 263 16.91 -1.34 -0.88
CA ASP A 263 16.15 -0.61 0.14
C ASP A 263 14.69 -1.05 0.31
N ASP A 264 14.35 -2.21 -0.26
CA ASP A 264 13.02 -2.78 -0.18
C ASP A 264 12.78 -3.54 1.12
N ALA A 265 11.50 -3.61 1.49
CA ALA A 265 11.10 -4.23 2.74
C ALA A 265 11.06 -5.75 2.60
N THR A 266 11.81 -6.43 3.46
CA THR A 266 11.73 -7.89 3.59
C THR A 266 10.28 -8.36 3.79
N PRO A 267 9.79 -9.33 2.99
CA PRO A 267 8.39 -9.73 3.01
C PRO A 267 8.01 -10.45 4.30
N ARG A 268 6.75 -10.31 4.71
CA ARG A 268 6.18 -11.03 5.86
C ARG A 268 5.44 -12.28 5.40
N VAL A 269 5.70 -13.40 6.06
CA VAL A 269 4.97 -14.65 5.86
C VAL A 269 3.75 -14.68 6.80
N ALA A 270 2.59 -15.05 6.27
CA ALA A 270 1.36 -15.26 7.03
C ALA A 270 0.70 -16.58 6.65
N VAL A 271 -0.11 -17.13 7.55
CA VAL A 271 -0.99 -18.28 7.28
C VAL A 271 -2.40 -17.96 7.76
N ASN A 272 -3.43 -18.39 7.03
CA ASN A 272 -4.81 -18.17 7.45
C ASN A 272 -5.31 -19.20 8.47
N ASP A 273 -6.34 -18.81 9.20
CA ASP A 273 -7.19 -19.74 9.95
C ASP A 273 -8.11 -20.53 9.02
N VAL A 274 -8.43 -21.75 9.44
CA VAL A 274 -9.29 -22.68 8.70
C VAL A 274 -10.44 -23.09 9.61
N THR A 275 -11.65 -23.18 9.05
CA THR A 275 -12.77 -23.85 9.71
C THR A 275 -13.31 -24.88 8.73
N LEU A 276 -13.37 -26.12 9.18
CA LEU A 276 -13.83 -27.25 8.40
C LEU A 276 -14.77 -28.08 9.28
N ALA A 277 -15.92 -28.46 8.73
CA ALA A 277 -16.76 -29.44 9.40
C ALA A 277 -16.07 -30.81 9.34
N GLU A 278 -16.06 -31.52 10.46
CA GLU A 278 -15.59 -32.89 10.49
C GLU A 278 -16.30 -33.71 9.40
N PRO A 279 -15.56 -34.45 8.56
CA PRO A 279 -16.17 -35.28 7.54
C PRO A 279 -17.00 -36.39 8.20
N SER A 280 -18.17 -36.71 7.65
CA SER A 280 -19.00 -37.80 8.17
C SER A 280 -18.44 -39.21 7.90
N VAL A 281 -17.54 -39.33 6.91
CA VAL A 281 -16.77 -40.54 6.59
C VAL A 281 -15.42 -40.18 5.96
N GLY A 282 -14.38 -40.98 6.22
CA GLY A 282 -13.09 -40.84 5.56
C GLY A 282 -12.27 -39.64 6.07
N GLN A 283 -11.80 -38.80 5.16
CA GLN A 283 -10.96 -37.63 5.46
C GLN A 283 -11.36 -36.44 4.60
N ALA A 284 -11.16 -35.22 5.13
CA ALA A 284 -11.30 -33.96 4.41
C ALA A 284 -10.09 -33.06 4.66
N ASN A 285 -9.75 -32.19 3.72
CA ASN A 285 -8.56 -31.34 3.84
C ASN A 285 -8.91 -29.98 4.46
N ALA A 286 -8.33 -29.68 5.62
CA ALA A 286 -8.16 -28.31 6.08
C ALA A 286 -7.03 -27.65 5.27
N ILE A 287 -7.36 -26.65 4.45
CA ILE A 287 -6.40 -26.02 3.53
C ILE A 287 -5.85 -24.73 4.16
N PHE A 288 -4.60 -24.79 4.61
CA PHE A 288 -3.86 -23.62 5.07
C PHE A 288 -3.13 -22.99 3.88
N ASN A 289 -3.46 -21.76 3.55
CA ASN A 289 -2.75 -20.94 2.59
C ASN A 289 -1.70 -20.11 3.32
N VAL A 290 -0.44 -20.37 2.99
CA VAL A 290 0.70 -19.58 3.44
C VAL A 290 1.02 -18.55 2.36
N SER A 291 1.05 -17.27 2.69
CA SER A 291 1.29 -16.18 1.74
C SER A 291 2.42 -15.25 2.18
N LEU A 292 3.06 -14.61 1.20
CA LEU A 292 3.96 -13.48 1.41
C LEU A 292 3.20 -12.16 1.27
N SER A 293 3.61 -11.14 2.02
CA SER A 293 3.04 -9.78 1.91
C SER A 293 3.36 -9.08 0.58
N ALA A 294 4.47 -9.47 -0.05
CA ALA A 294 4.95 -9.00 -1.34
C ALA A 294 5.82 -10.10 -1.99
N PRO A 295 5.98 -10.12 -3.33
CA PRO A 295 7.00 -10.95 -3.97
C PRO A 295 8.40 -10.51 -3.56
N SER A 296 9.36 -11.44 -3.59
CA SER A 296 10.79 -11.16 -3.41
C SER A 296 11.58 -11.83 -4.52
N ASN A 297 12.74 -11.25 -4.88
CA ASN A 297 13.68 -11.86 -5.82
C ASN A 297 14.70 -12.78 -5.11
N ARG A 298 14.62 -12.87 -3.79
CA ARG A 298 15.37 -13.85 -2.98
C ARG A 298 14.55 -15.12 -2.77
N THR A 299 15.24 -16.24 -2.60
CA THR A 299 14.60 -17.48 -2.14
C THR A 299 14.21 -17.36 -0.67
N ILE A 300 12.93 -17.64 -0.35
CA ILE A 300 12.41 -17.64 1.03
C ILE A 300 12.12 -19.07 1.46
N ILE A 301 12.58 -19.43 2.67
CA ILE A 301 12.43 -20.78 3.23
C ILE A 301 11.62 -20.69 4.53
N VAL A 302 10.50 -21.40 4.57
CA VAL A 302 9.58 -21.43 5.71
C VAL A 302 9.35 -22.87 6.12
N ASN A 303 9.63 -23.22 7.37
CA ASN A 303 9.23 -24.51 7.90
C ASN A 303 7.80 -24.41 8.46
N TYR A 304 7.07 -25.51 8.37
CA TYR A 304 5.76 -25.65 9.01
C TYR A 304 5.65 -26.98 9.75
N ALA A 305 4.87 -26.98 10.83
CA ALA A 305 4.48 -28.19 11.53
C ALA A 305 3.10 -27.99 12.17
N THR A 306 2.26 -29.03 12.10
CA THR A 306 1.02 -29.02 12.86
C THR A 306 1.27 -29.28 14.35
N ALA A 307 0.43 -28.72 15.19
CA ALA A 307 0.46 -28.92 16.64
C ALA A 307 -0.96 -29.10 17.18
N ASP A 308 -1.08 -29.98 18.17
CA ASP A 308 -2.35 -30.27 18.83
C ASP A 308 -2.89 -29.00 19.52
N GLY A 309 -4.22 -28.88 19.55
CA GLY A 309 -4.93 -27.93 20.40
C GLY A 309 -5.83 -28.71 21.35
N THR A 310 -7.13 -28.65 21.10
CA THR A 310 -8.07 -29.62 21.69
C THR A 310 -8.19 -30.88 20.82
N ALA A 311 -8.06 -30.73 19.50
CA ALA A 311 -7.91 -31.84 18.56
C ALA A 311 -6.47 -32.40 18.64
N SER A 312 -6.36 -33.71 18.48
CA SER A 312 -5.17 -34.52 18.64
C SER A 312 -4.77 -35.23 17.35
N ALA A 313 -3.48 -35.16 17.02
CA ALA A 313 -2.96 -35.85 15.85
C ALA A 313 -3.14 -37.39 15.94
N GLY A 314 -3.63 -37.98 14.85
CA GLY A 314 -3.89 -39.41 14.69
C GLY A 314 -5.34 -39.81 14.97
N ASN A 315 -6.05 -39.07 15.83
CA ASN A 315 -7.50 -39.23 16.00
C ASN A 315 -8.22 -38.26 15.06
N ASP A 316 -7.99 -36.96 15.25
CA ASP A 316 -8.87 -35.92 14.68
C ASP A 316 -8.28 -35.35 13.38
N TYR A 317 -6.95 -35.35 13.27
CA TYR A 317 -6.25 -34.95 12.06
C TYR A 317 -4.92 -35.70 11.88
N VAL A 318 -4.36 -35.67 10.67
CA VAL A 318 -3.06 -36.29 10.36
C VAL A 318 -1.95 -35.26 10.59
N GLN A 319 -0.99 -35.58 11.48
CA GLN A 319 0.18 -34.73 11.71
C GLN A 319 0.94 -34.47 10.40
N LYS A 320 1.34 -33.21 10.17
CA LYS A 320 2.03 -32.80 8.96
C LYS A 320 3.11 -31.78 9.29
N SER A 321 4.28 -31.95 8.70
CA SER A 321 5.37 -30.99 8.78
C SER A 321 6.17 -30.98 7.49
N GLY A 322 6.84 -29.87 7.19
CA GLY A 322 7.68 -29.76 6.01
C GLY A 322 8.34 -28.40 5.88
N THR A 323 8.89 -28.16 4.70
CA THR A 323 9.55 -26.92 4.31
C THR A 323 8.91 -26.42 3.02
N LEU A 324 8.46 -25.17 3.03
CA LEU A 324 8.09 -24.41 1.84
C LEU A 324 9.33 -23.65 1.33
N ILE A 325 9.52 -23.66 0.01
CA ILE A 325 10.56 -22.90 -0.68
C ILE A 325 9.84 -22.03 -1.69
N PHE A 326 9.77 -20.73 -1.41
CA PHE A 326 9.31 -19.73 -2.36
C PHE A 326 10.49 -19.38 -3.26
N GLN A 327 10.35 -19.70 -4.55
CA GLN A 327 11.27 -19.23 -5.58
C GLN A 327 11.05 -17.73 -5.81
N PRO A 328 12.03 -17.02 -6.40
CA PRO A 328 11.86 -15.62 -6.78
C PRO A 328 10.53 -15.38 -7.52
N GLY A 329 9.72 -14.45 -7.00
CA GLY A 329 8.40 -14.10 -7.51
C GLY A 329 7.21 -14.94 -7.03
N ASP A 330 7.42 -16.06 -6.31
CA ASP A 330 6.32 -16.81 -5.67
C ASP A 330 5.68 -15.98 -4.55
N VAL A 331 4.36 -16.09 -4.37
CA VAL A 331 3.63 -15.31 -3.34
C VAL A 331 2.76 -16.16 -2.41
N GLY A 332 2.57 -17.44 -2.70
CA GLY A 332 1.75 -18.30 -1.85
C GLY A 332 1.85 -19.79 -2.15
N PHE A 333 1.61 -20.60 -1.12
CA PHE A 333 1.45 -22.05 -1.21
C PHE A 333 0.26 -22.51 -0.36
N SER A 334 -0.36 -23.61 -0.75
CA SER A 334 -1.40 -24.27 0.04
C SER A 334 -0.88 -25.56 0.67
N ILE A 335 -1.10 -25.72 1.97
CA ILE A 335 -0.80 -26.91 2.75
C ILE A 335 -2.13 -27.57 3.14
N PRO A 336 -2.52 -28.67 2.48
CA PRO A 336 -3.66 -29.46 2.92
C PRO A 336 -3.27 -30.32 4.13
N VAL A 337 -4.01 -30.21 5.22
CA VAL A 337 -3.91 -31.09 6.38
C VAL A 337 -5.18 -31.95 6.42
N GLU A 338 -5.02 -33.27 6.42
CA GLU A 338 -6.15 -34.20 6.46
C GLU A 338 -6.77 -34.20 7.86
N VAL A 339 -8.08 -33.96 7.93
CA VAL A 339 -8.95 -34.11 9.10
C VAL A 339 -9.67 -35.43 8.94
N ASN A 340 -9.63 -36.27 9.98
CA ASN A 340 -10.26 -37.59 9.97
C ASN A 340 -11.74 -37.48 10.36
N ALA A 341 -12.55 -38.40 9.86
CA ALA A 341 -13.88 -38.64 10.36
C ALA A 341 -13.83 -39.57 11.57
N ASP A 342 -14.63 -39.28 12.59
CA ASP A 342 -15.04 -40.29 13.54
C ASP A 342 -16.57 -40.32 13.76
N SER A 343 -17.03 -41.08 14.76
CA SER A 343 -18.45 -41.34 15.01
C SER A 343 -18.94 -40.75 16.34
N ILE A 344 -18.10 -39.97 17.01
CA ILE A 344 -18.34 -39.35 18.29
C ILE A 344 -18.66 -37.89 18.02
N GLU A 345 -19.80 -37.42 18.51
CA GLU A 345 -20.09 -36.00 18.45
C GLU A 345 -19.27 -35.28 19.53
N GLU A 346 -18.36 -34.42 19.09
CA GLU A 346 -17.49 -33.64 19.97
C GLU A 346 -17.82 -32.14 19.89
N PRO A 347 -17.46 -31.33 20.91
CA PRO A 347 -17.43 -29.88 20.77
C PRO A 347 -16.47 -29.48 19.64
N ASP A 348 -16.60 -28.25 19.12
CA ASP A 348 -15.63 -27.74 18.15
C ASP A 348 -14.21 -27.87 18.69
N GLU A 349 -13.38 -28.58 17.94
CA GLU A 349 -12.01 -28.85 18.32
C GLU A 349 -11.04 -28.01 17.51
N THR A 350 -9.80 -27.88 18.01
CA THR A 350 -8.80 -27.01 17.40
C THR A 350 -7.47 -27.71 17.28
N PHE A 351 -6.79 -27.47 16.16
CA PHE A 351 -5.35 -27.73 16.01
C PHE A 351 -4.71 -26.54 15.28
N PHE A 352 -3.39 -26.52 15.21
CA PHE A 352 -2.65 -25.39 14.65
C PHE A 352 -1.69 -25.83 13.56
N LEU A 353 -1.40 -24.93 12.62
CA LEU A 353 -0.26 -24.99 11.71
C LEU A 353 0.72 -23.86 12.08
N ASN A 354 1.83 -24.23 12.72
CA ASN A 354 2.86 -23.28 13.12
C ASN A 354 3.88 -23.09 12.01
N LEU A 355 4.17 -21.84 11.70
CA LEU A 355 5.25 -21.44 10.80
C LEU A 355 6.47 -21.02 11.61
N SER A 356 7.65 -21.36 11.11
CA SER A 356 8.90 -20.78 11.56
C SER A 356 9.72 -20.40 10.33
N VAL A 357 10.05 -19.12 10.20
CA VAL A 357 10.88 -18.64 9.10
C VAL A 357 12.33 -19.06 9.33
N VAL A 358 12.93 -19.54 8.25
CA VAL A 358 14.33 -19.98 8.24
C VAL A 358 15.22 -18.91 7.59
N MET A 359 14.74 -18.20 6.56
CA MET A 359 15.58 -17.30 5.77
C MET A 359 14.77 -16.27 4.95
N ASN A 360 15.28 -15.03 4.86
CA ASN A 360 14.85 -13.94 3.96
C ASN A 360 13.38 -13.48 4.07
N ALA A 361 12.72 -13.73 5.21
CA ALA A 361 11.39 -13.21 5.48
C ALA A 361 11.20 -12.90 6.96
N ASP A 362 10.23 -12.06 7.27
CA ASP A 362 9.73 -11.83 8.62
C ASP A 362 8.50 -12.70 8.90
N LEU A 363 8.25 -13.03 10.16
CA LEU A 363 6.95 -13.60 10.57
C LEU A 363 5.91 -12.48 10.68
N GLY A 364 4.81 -12.61 9.93
CA GLY A 364 3.59 -11.81 10.09
C GLY A 364 2.61 -12.53 11.01
N ASP A 365 1.87 -13.48 10.45
CA ASP A 365 1.08 -14.44 11.21
C ASP A 365 1.76 -15.82 11.18
N SER A 366 2.30 -16.23 12.32
CA SER A 366 3.07 -17.46 12.43
C SER A 366 2.24 -18.68 12.78
N GLN A 367 0.92 -18.56 12.97
CA GLN A 367 0.10 -19.68 13.43
C GLN A 367 -1.30 -19.65 12.81
N GLY A 368 -1.56 -20.59 11.91
CA GLY A 368 -2.91 -20.81 11.41
C GLY A 368 -3.66 -21.70 12.38
N ARG A 369 -4.82 -21.26 12.88
CA ARG A 369 -5.71 -22.07 13.71
C ARG A 369 -6.72 -22.77 12.82
N ALA A 370 -6.77 -24.09 12.89
CA ALA A 370 -7.88 -24.87 12.37
C ALA A 370 -8.91 -25.13 13.46
N ILE A 371 -10.19 -24.97 13.11
CA ILE A 371 -11.33 -25.44 13.88
C ILE A 371 -11.93 -26.62 13.12
N ILE A 372 -11.94 -27.79 13.76
CA ILE A 372 -12.74 -28.95 13.33
C ILE A 372 -14.10 -28.75 13.98
N GLY A 373 -15.03 -28.20 13.20
CA GLY A 373 -16.40 -27.97 13.67
C GLY A 373 -17.20 -29.27 13.63
N LYS A 374 -18.23 -29.36 14.47
CA LYS A 374 -19.15 -30.51 14.48
C LYS A 374 -19.53 -30.97 13.07
N GLY A 375 -19.21 -32.21 12.71
CA GLY A 375 -19.86 -32.88 11.59
C GLY A 375 -21.38 -32.79 11.77
N GLU A 376 -22.11 -32.29 10.76
CA GLU A 376 -23.55 -32.01 10.76
C GLU A 376 -24.12 -31.53 12.11
N ARG A 377 -23.92 -30.24 12.45
CA ARG A 377 -24.68 -29.60 13.53
C ARG A 377 -26.18 -29.87 13.33
N THR A 378 -26.80 -30.55 14.31
CA THR A 378 -28.26 -30.59 14.39
C THR A 378 -28.76 -29.16 14.61
N VAL A 379 -29.45 -28.62 13.62
CA VAL A 379 -29.97 -27.25 13.64
C VAL A 379 -31.08 -27.18 14.67
N GLY A 380 -30.88 -26.37 15.70
CA GLY A 380 -31.82 -26.20 16.80
C GLY A 380 -32.75 -25.00 16.60
N THR A 381 -33.75 -24.88 17.47
CA THR A 381 -34.59 -23.69 17.56
C THR A 381 -33.75 -22.43 17.73
N GLY A 382 -34.01 -21.40 16.93
CA GLY A 382 -33.29 -20.12 16.95
C GLY A 382 -32.01 -20.06 16.11
N ASP A 383 -31.57 -21.17 15.51
CA ASP A 383 -30.40 -21.19 14.61
C ASP A 383 -30.71 -20.61 13.24
N VAL A 384 -31.89 -20.93 12.72
CA VAL A 384 -32.44 -20.31 11.52
C VAL A 384 -33.80 -19.76 11.87
N ILE A 385 -33.95 -18.45 11.70
CA ILE A 385 -35.13 -17.69 12.11
C ILE A 385 -35.72 -16.94 10.93
N ILE A 386 -37.00 -16.61 11.03
CA ILE A 386 -37.70 -15.67 10.16
C ILE A 386 -37.29 -14.26 10.60
N SER A 387 -36.42 -13.61 9.85
CA SER A 387 -35.88 -12.28 10.18
C SER A 387 -36.79 -11.14 9.77
N GLU A 388 -37.46 -11.28 8.62
CA GLU A 388 -38.39 -10.29 8.09
C GLU A 388 -39.54 -10.99 7.37
N LEU A 389 -40.75 -10.47 7.51
CA LEU A 389 -41.91 -10.98 6.79
C LEU A 389 -42.92 -9.91 6.41
N ARG A 390 -43.61 -10.19 5.31
CA ARG A 390 -44.80 -9.48 4.84
C ARG A 390 -45.80 -10.49 4.29
N LEU A 391 -47.03 -10.45 4.81
CA LEU A 391 -48.16 -11.24 4.31
C LEU A 391 -49.10 -10.46 3.38
N ARG A 392 -48.87 -9.15 3.23
CA ARG A 392 -49.63 -8.29 2.32
C ARG A 392 -48.85 -7.03 2.01
N GLY A 393 -48.74 -6.68 0.74
CA GLY A 393 -48.01 -5.51 0.27
C GLY A 393 -48.89 -4.52 -0.51
N PRO A 394 -48.28 -3.51 -1.15
CA PRO A 394 -49.01 -2.52 -1.94
C PRO A 394 -49.84 -3.13 -3.08
N LYS A 395 -49.42 -4.27 -3.64
CA LYS A 395 -50.14 -4.93 -4.73
C LYS A 395 -51.22 -5.92 -4.28
N GLY A 396 -51.41 -6.14 -2.97
CA GLY A 396 -52.48 -6.97 -2.44
C GLY A 396 -51.97 -8.20 -1.67
N ALA A 397 -52.81 -9.24 -1.63
CA ALA A 397 -52.62 -10.44 -0.81
C ALA A 397 -51.46 -11.33 -1.30
N GLU A 398 -51.08 -11.23 -2.57
CA GLU A 398 -49.96 -11.99 -3.16
C GLU A 398 -48.63 -11.23 -3.10
N ASP A 399 -48.61 -10.02 -2.53
CA ASP A 399 -47.39 -9.21 -2.38
C ASP A 399 -46.70 -9.55 -1.06
N GLU A 400 -46.13 -10.75 -1.04
CA GLU A 400 -45.65 -11.40 0.18
C GLU A 400 -44.19 -11.83 0.05
N PHE A 401 -43.52 -11.85 1.18
CA PHE A 401 -42.21 -12.49 1.31
C PHE A 401 -41.97 -12.95 2.74
N ILE A 402 -41.13 -13.97 2.85
CA ILE A 402 -40.57 -14.48 4.10
C ILE A 402 -39.07 -14.51 3.92
N GLU A 403 -38.35 -13.79 4.78
CA GLU A 403 -36.91 -13.83 4.85
C GLU A 403 -36.48 -14.73 6.01
N LEU A 404 -35.61 -15.68 5.71
CA LEU A 404 -34.93 -16.50 6.70
C LEU A 404 -33.52 -15.96 6.92
N TYR A 405 -33.02 -16.09 8.15
CA TYR A 405 -31.69 -15.66 8.54
C TYR A 405 -30.96 -16.77 9.28
N ASN A 406 -29.73 -17.07 8.85
CA ASN A 406 -28.82 -17.92 9.61
C ASN A 406 -28.29 -17.13 10.81
N ASN A 407 -28.84 -17.37 11.99
CA ASN A 407 -28.50 -16.67 13.22
C ASN A 407 -27.24 -17.20 13.91
N THR A 408 -26.39 -17.92 13.17
CA THR A 408 -25.18 -18.57 13.69
C THR A 408 -23.92 -18.01 13.04
N ASP A 409 -22.78 -18.20 13.71
CA ASP A 409 -21.46 -17.77 13.22
C ASP A 409 -20.83 -18.78 12.24
N HIS A 410 -21.60 -19.78 11.78
CA HIS A 410 -21.15 -20.84 10.88
C HIS A 410 -22.12 -21.06 9.71
N PRO A 411 -21.64 -21.52 8.55
CA PRO A 411 -22.54 -21.96 7.48
C PRO A 411 -23.39 -23.15 7.96
N ILE A 412 -24.65 -23.16 7.56
CA ILE A 412 -25.61 -24.23 7.82
C ILE A 412 -25.97 -24.89 6.50
N THR A 413 -25.80 -26.20 6.41
CA THR A 413 -26.34 -26.99 5.29
C THR A 413 -27.72 -27.52 5.69
N VAL A 414 -28.73 -27.26 4.86
CA VAL A 414 -30.07 -27.82 5.03
C VAL A 414 -29.98 -29.34 4.86
N ALA A 415 -30.17 -30.05 5.96
CA ALA A 415 -30.12 -31.51 6.01
C ALA A 415 -31.38 -32.05 6.68
N VAL A 416 -31.76 -33.28 6.31
CA VAL A 416 -32.93 -33.98 6.84
C VAL A 416 -32.58 -35.45 7.07
N THR A 417 -33.09 -36.03 8.14
CA THR A 417 -32.85 -37.43 8.51
C THR A 417 -34.00 -38.37 8.10
N ASP A 418 -35.10 -37.81 7.62
CA ASP A 418 -36.36 -38.51 7.33
C ASP A 418 -36.62 -38.72 5.82
N ASN A 419 -35.64 -38.39 4.98
CA ASN A 419 -35.73 -38.40 3.51
C ASN A 419 -36.79 -37.45 2.92
N SER A 420 -37.20 -36.42 3.67
CA SER A 420 -38.03 -35.34 3.12
C SER A 420 -37.24 -34.47 2.12
N ASP A 421 -37.92 -33.55 1.43
CA ASP A 421 -37.30 -32.73 0.38
C ASP A 421 -36.47 -31.56 0.94
N GLY A 422 -36.55 -31.30 2.25
CA GLY A 422 -35.82 -30.25 2.94
C GLY A 422 -36.60 -29.65 4.11
N TRP A 423 -36.35 -28.39 4.43
CA TRP A 423 -37.04 -27.69 5.52
C TRP A 423 -38.26 -26.93 5.00
N ALA A 424 -39.43 -27.14 5.60
CA ALA A 424 -40.67 -26.53 5.12
C ALA A 424 -41.06 -25.31 5.95
N LEU A 425 -41.44 -24.23 5.26
CA LEU A 425 -42.26 -23.18 5.85
C LEU A 425 -43.74 -23.53 5.68
N VAL A 426 -44.45 -23.63 6.79
CA VAL A 426 -45.84 -24.06 6.86
C VAL A 426 -46.68 -22.90 7.41
N SER A 427 -47.83 -22.65 6.80
CA SER A 427 -48.82 -21.72 7.37
C SER A 427 -49.75 -22.47 8.34
N SER A 428 -50.37 -21.75 9.26
CA SER A 428 -51.30 -22.29 10.26
C SER A 428 -52.55 -22.99 9.68
N ASP A 429 -52.78 -22.88 8.37
CA ASP A 429 -53.74 -23.70 7.61
C ASP A 429 -53.26 -25.15 7.36
N GLY A 430 -52.03 -25.48 7.78
CA GLY A 430 -51.39 -26.79 7.63
C GLY A 430 -50.72 -27.01 6.29
N VAL A 431 -50.66 -26.00 5.42
CA VAL A 431 -50.13 -26.14 4.06
C VAL A 431 -48.72 -25.58 3.95
N ILE A 432 -47.82 -26.38 3.39
CA ILE A 432 -46.45 -25.98 3.04
C ILE A 432 -46.52 -24.86 1.98
N ARG A 433 -45.87 -23.73 2.26
CA ARG A 433 -45.75 -22.62 1.31
C ARG A 433 -44.52 -22.79 0.43
N PHE A 434 -43.38 -23.12 1.02
CA PHE A 434 -42.18 -23.50 0.31
C PHE A 434 -41.35 -24.48 1.14
N THR A 435 -40.46 -25.20 0.46
CA THR A 435 -39.46 -26.07 1.05
C THR A 435 -38.08 -25.56 0.64
N VAL A 436 -37.22 -25.24 1.60
CA VAL A 436 -35.80 -24.99 1.34
C VAL A 436 -35.15 -26.34 1.05
N PRO A 437 -34.61 -26.59 -0.15
CA PRO A 437 -34.18 -27.94 -0.54
C PRO A 437 -33.01 -28.47 0.30
N THR A 438 -33.00 -29.77 0.56
CA THR A 438 -31.84 -30.48 1.14
C THR A 438 -30.58 -30.20 0.32
N GLY A 439 -29.47 -29.91 1.00
CA GLY A 439 -28.18 -29.51 0.42
C GLY A 439 -28.02 -28.01 0.21
N THR A 440 -29.06 -27.19 0.43
CA THR A 440 -28.92 -25.73 0.39
C THR A 440 -27.96 -25.28 1.49
N ILE A 441 -26.94 -24.50 1.12
CA ILE A 441 -26.00 -23.93 2.09
C ILE A 441 -26.46 -22.49 2.41
N LEU A 442 -26.68 -22.22 3.68
CA LEU A 442 -26.92 -20.91 4.25
C LEU A 442 -25.61 -20.44 4.91
N PRO A 443 -24.79 -19.58 4.28
CA PRO A 443 -23.58 -19.07 4.90
C PRO A 443 -23.81 -18.47 6.30
N ALA A 444 -22.76 -18.37 7.11
CA ALA A 444 -22.85 -17.72 8.40
C ALA A 444 -23.45 -16.31 8.25
N ARG A 445 -24.40 -15.96 9.12
CA ARG A 445 -25.02 -14.62 9.14
C ARG A 445 -25.70 -14.19 7.83
N SER A 446 -26.05 -15.13 6.95
CA SER A 446 -26.68 -14.84 5.66
C SER A 446 -28.20 -14.89 5.69
N HIS A 447 -28.79 -14.38 4.60
CA HIS A 447 -30.24 -14.33 4.39
C HIS A 447 -30.67 -15.34 3.31
N TYR A 448 -31.93 -15.76 3.35
CA TYR A 448 -32.56 -16.60 2.32
C TYR A 448 -34.01 -16.16 2.12
N LEU A 449 -34.33 -15.69 0.92
CA LEU A 449 -35.58 -14.99 0.64
C LEU A 449 -36.56 -15.86 -0.13
N ALA A 450 -37.73 -16.09 0.44
CA ALA A 450 -38.87 -16.69 -0.25
C ALA A 450 -39.89 -15.61 -0.63
N VAL A 451 -40.28 -15.55 -1.90
CA VAL A 451 -41.22 -14.55 -2.41
C VAL A 451 -42.46 -15.21 -3.02
N ASN A 452 -43.62 -14.59 -2.87
CA ASN A 452 -44.79 -15.01 -3.62
C ASN A 452 -44.72 -14.44 -5.04
N ASP A 453 -44.54 -15.32 -6.02
CA ASP A 453 -44.35 -14.95 -7.42
C ASP A 453 -45.36 -15.64 -8.34
N THR A 454 -46.64 -15.48 -8.04
CA THR A 454 -47.73 -15.73 -9.00
C THR A 454 -47.58 -14.79 -10.20
N GLU A 455 -47.09 -15.35 -11.31
CA GLU A 455 -46.99 -14.73 -12.64
C GLU A 455 -46.31 -13.35 -12.70
N MET A 456 -45.23 -13.10 -11.93
CA MET A 456 -44.45 -11.85 -11.94
C MET A 456 -45.21 -10.58 -11.49
N THR A 457 -46.38 -10.72 -10.84
CA THR A 457 -47.18 -9.57 -10.42
C THR A 457 -47.32 -9.41 -8.90
N GLY A 458 -47.21 -10.46 -8.10
CA GLY A 458 -47.37 -10.44 -6.63
C GLY A 458 -46.32 -9.62 -5.89
N TYR A 459 -45.11 -10.15 -5.71
CA TYR A 459 -44.02 -9.49 -4.98
C TYR A 459 -43.60 -8.14 -5.61
N SER A 460 -43.63 -7.07 -4.82
CA SER A 460 -43.34 -5.69 -5.27
C SER A 460 -41.89 -5.24 -5.13
N LEU A 461 -41.07 -5.97 -4.37
CA LEU A 461 -39.70 -5.57 -3.99
C LEU A 461 -38.60 -6.33 -4.74
N SER A 462 -38.91 -6.94 -5.90
CA SER A 462 -37.94 -7.69 -6.71
C SER A 462 -36.73 -6.89 -7.21
N VAL A 463 -36.81 -5.55 -7.16
CA VAL A 463 -35.68 -4.67 -7.48
C VAL A 463 -34.78 -4.43 -6.27
N ALA A 464 -35.30 -4.59 -5.04
CA ALA A 464 -34.52 -4.52 -3.80
C ALA A 464 -33.76 -5.84 -3.58
N ALA A 465 -34.48 -6.97 -3.60
CA ALA A 465 -33.90 -8.32 -3.57
C ALA A 465 -34.78 -9.29 -4.35
N SER A 466 -34.17 -10.12 -5.21
CA SER A 466 -34.85 -11.25 -5.85
C SER A 466 -35.00 -12.40 -4.86
N GLY A 467 -36.12 -13.12 -4.91
CA GLY A 467 -36.28 -14.33 -4.11
C GLY A 467 -35.26 -15.41 -4.51
N ASP A 468 -34.69 -16.08 -3.50
CA ASP A 468 -33.92 -17.31 -3.66
C ASP A 468 -34.83 -18.49 -4.02
N ILE A 469 -36.08 -18.45 -3.54
CA ILE A 469 -37.15 -19.39 -3.89
C ILE A 469 -38.48 -18.65 -4.07
N SER A 470 -39.39 -19.23 -4.84
CA SER A 470 -40.75 -18.71 -4.99
C SER A 470 -41.81 -19.70 -4.51
N TYR A 471 -42.92 -19.17 -4.04
CA TYR A 471 -44.16 -19.90 -3.78
C TYR A 471 -45.33 -19.24 -4.51
N GLN A 472 -46.43 -19.98 -4.64
CA GLN A 472 -47.56 -19.61 -5.52
C GLN A 472 -48.88 -19.45 -4.78
N ARG A 473 -48.98 -19.97 -3.55
CA ARG A 473 -50.21 -19.91 -2.76
C ARG A 473 -50.04 -18.89 -1.66
N GLU A 474 -50.96 -17.93 -1.59
CA GLU A 474 -50.88 -16.85 -0.59
C GLU A 474 -50.89 -17.38 0.84
N ILE A 475 -50.29 -16.64 1.75
CA ILE A 475 -50.43 -16.84 3.19
C ILE A 475 -51.60 -16.00 3.65
N ASP A 476 -52.64 -16.65 4.18
CA ASP A 476 -53.85 -15.94 4.62
C ASP A 476 -53.51 -14.78 5.58
N ASP A 477 -54.23 -13.67 5.46
CA ASP A 477 -54.08 -12.53 6.36
C ASP A 477 -54.18 -13.01 7.84
N ASN A 478 -53.14 -12.70 8.63
CA ASN A 478 -53.02 -13.08 10.05
C ASN A 478 -52.75 -14.56 10.34
N ALA A 479 -52.47 -15.37 9.32
CA ALA A 479 -51.97 -16.72 9.55
C ALA A 479 -50.65 -16.70 10.32
N GLY A 480 -50.46 -17.68 11.18
CA GLY A 480 -49.14 -17.97 11.71
C GLY A 480 -48.32 -18.74 10.69
N VAL A 481 -47.01 -18.51 10.68
CA VAL A 481 -46.04 -19.26 9.87
C VAL A 481 -45.04 -19.94 10.79
N ALA A 482 -44.59 -21.14 10.41
CA ALA A 482 -43.64 -21.92 11.16
C ALA A 482 -42.63 -22.57 10.21
N LEU A 483 -41.35 -22.47 10.54
CA LEU A 483 -40.27 -23.13 9.84
C LEU A 483 -39.95 -24.45 10.55
N PHE A 484 -40.06 -25.56 9.83
CA PHE A 484 -39.73 -26.89 10.34
C PHE A 484 -38.49 -27.45 9.65
N SER A 485 -37.67 -28.19 10.39
CA SER A 485 -36.48 -28.90 9.90
C SER A 485 -36.80 -30.14 9.04
N THR A 486 -38.04 -30.24 8.54
CA THR A 486 -38.54 -31.34 7.71
C THR A 486 -39.68 -30.82 6.82
N SER A 487 -39.86 -31.45 5.66
CA SER A 487 -41.04 -31.26 4.80
C SER A 487 -42.03 -32.43 4.88
N ASN A 488 -41.81 -33.38 5.78
CA ASN A 488 -42.75 -34.45 6.07
C ASN A 488 -43.91 -33.93 6.92
N MET A 489 -45.11 -33.89 6.33
CA MET A 489 -46.31 -33.35 7.00
C MET A 489 -46.69 -34.07 8.30
N GLY A 490 -46.26 -35.33 8.48
CA GLY A 490 -46.49 -36.08 9.73
C GLY A 490 -45.65 -35.60 10.91
N ASP A 491 -44.58 -34.84 10.64
CA ASP A 491 -43.53 -34.51 11.60
C ASP A 491 -43.44 -33.00 11.88
N PHE A 492 -44.51 -32.24 11.60
CA PHE A 492 -44.67 -30.85 12.04
C PHE A 492 -44.97 -30.77 13.54
N VAL A 493 -43.95 -31.05 14.34
CA VAL A 493 -44.00 -31.12 15.80
C VAL A 493 -42.93 -30.20 16.42
N ALA A 494 -43.04 -29.93 17.73
CA ALA A 494 -42.17 -28.99 18.43
C ALA A 494 -40.67 -29.35 18.34
N SER A 495 -40.31 -30.63 18.26
CA SER A 495 -38.90 -31.05 18.15
C SER A 495 -38.27 -30.71 16.81
N ASN A 496 -39.08 -30.45 15.79
CA ASN A 496 -38.63 -30.08 14.45
C ASN A 496 -38.88 -28.59 14.18
N LEU A 497 -39.38 -27.83 15.15
CA LEU A 497 -39.67 -26.41 14.98
C LEU A 497 -38.38 -25.59 15.11
N LEU A 498 -38.02 -24.87 14.06
CA LEU A 498 -36.86 -23.97 14.04
C LEU A 498 -37.24 -22.55 14.49
N ASP A 499 -38.38 -22.03 14.00
CA ASP A 499 -38.91 -20.72 14.36
C ASP A 499 -40.41 -20.63 14.00
N ALA A 500 -41.18 -19.77 14.67
CA ALA A 500 -42.55 -19.46 14.33
C ALA A 500 -42.94 -18.00 14.57
N VAL A 501 -43.78 -17.45 13.70
CA VAL A 501 -44.31 -16.09 13.81
C VAL A 501 -45.82 -16.10 13.63
N GLY A 502 -46.57 -15.51 14.57
CA GLY A 502 -48.03 -15.46 14.48
C GLY A 502 -48.65 -14.12 14.89
N PHE A 503 -49.89 -13.89 14.43
CA PHE A 503 -50.62 -12.62 14.58
C PHE A 503 -51.89 -12.71 15.44
N SER A 504 -52.10 -13.84 16.12
CA SER A 504 -53.25 -14.06 16.99
C SER A 504 -52.96 -15.00 18.15
N ALA A 505 -53.51 -14.69 19.33
CA ALA A 505 -53.42 -15.53 20.51
C ALA A 505 -54.19 -16.86 20.37
N GLN A 506 -55.09 -16.98 19.38
CA GLN A 506 -55.89 -18.18 19.11
C GLN A 506 -55.21 -19.18 18.16
N LEU A 507 -54.02 -18.87 17.65
CA LEU A 507 -53.27 -19.76 16.78
C LEU A 507 -52.76 -21.00 17.54
N PRO A 508 -52.58 -22.15 16.86
CA PRO A 508 -51.92 -23.30 17.46
C PRO A 508 -50.51 -22.92 17.93
N ALA A 509 -50.06 -23.53 19.03
CA ALA A 509 -48.82 -23.15 19.69
C ALA A 509 -47.56 -23.27 18.81
N LEU A 510 -47.58 -24.12 17.77
CA LEU A 510 -46.46 -24.29 16.83
C LEU A 510 -46.33 -23.15 15.81
N PHE A 511 -47.33 -22.27 15.67
CA PHE A 511 -47.36 -21.20 14.65
C PHE A 511 -47.26 -19.80 15.27
N LYS A 512 -46.70 -19.71 16.48
CA LYS A 512 -46.32 -18.46 17.14
C LYS A 512 -45.34 -18.75 18.26
N GLU A 513 -44.48 -17.79 18.57
CA GLU A 513 -43.66 -17.82 19.77
C GLU A 513 -44.18 -16.80 20.78
N GLY A 514 -44.37 -17.24 22.02
CA GLY A 514 -44.88 -16.39 23.10
C GLY A 514 -46.14 -15.60 22.71
N THR A 515 -46.04 -14.28 22.86
CA THR A 515 -47.06 -13.28 22.54
C THR A 515 -47.04 -12.96 21.06
N ALA A 516 -48.19 -13.14 20.41
CA ALA A 516 -48.36 -12.89 18.98
C ALA A 516 -48.18 -11.39 18.61
N LEU A 517 -47.79 -11.16 17.35
CA LEU A 517 -47.77 -9.85 16.72
C LEU A 517 -49.18 -9.27 16.58
N THR A 518 -49.26 -7.95 16.43
CA THR A 518 -50.53 -7.27 16.18
C THR A 518 -50.92 -7.39 14.71
N SER A 519 -52.13 -7.88 14.45
CA SER A 519 -52.73 -7.99 13.12
C SER A 519 -52.80 -6.65 12.37
N THR A 520 -52.41 -6.65 11.10
CA THR A 520 -52.61 -5.54 10.15
C THR A 520 -53.99 -5.55 9.49
N ALA A 521 -54.81 -6.57 9.74
CA ALA A 521 -56.02 -6.90 8.97
C ALA A 521 -55.73 -6.97 7.45
N SER A 522 -56.75 -6.90 6.59
CA SER A 522 -56.59 -6.96 5.13
C SER A 522 -56.20 -5.61 4.50
N MET A 523 -55.27 -4.87 5.12
CA MET A 523 -54.83 -3.55 4.63
C MET A 523 -53.54 -3.64 3.82
N ASN A 524 -53.59 -3.14 2.59
CA ASN A 524 -52.43 -3.01 1.72
C ASN A 524 -51.53 -1.85 2.18
N GLY A 525 -50.23 -2.06 2.16
CA GLY A 525 -49.26 -1.03 2.51
C GLY A 525 -47.82 -1.47 2.24
N GLU A 526 -46.92 -0.49 2.21
CA GLU A 526 -45.49 -0.75 2.08
C GLU A 526 -44.88 -0.87 3.49
N TYR A 527 -45.03 -2.07 4.07
CA TYR A 527 -44.63 -2.39 5.44
C TYR A 527 -44.03 -3.79 5.56
N SER A 528 -43.41 -4.10 6.69
CA SER A 528 -42.98 -5.44 7.06
C SER A 528 -42.87 -5.56 8.58
N PHE A 529 -42.83 -6.79 9.06
CA PHE A 529 -42.43 -7.11 10.42
C PHE A 529 -40.97 -7.53 10.37
N VAL A 530 -40.11 -6.82 11.10
CA VAL A 530 -38.66 -7.02 11.10
C VAL A 530 -38.22 -7.40 12.51
N ARG A 531 -37.35 -8.39 12.67
CA ARG A 531 -36.73 -8.69 13.96
C ARG A 531 -35.82 -7.54 14.39
N LYS A 532 -35.94 -7.11 15.64
CA LYS A 532 -35.12 -6.06 16.25
C LYS A 532 -33.67 -6.52 16.30
N GLN A 533 -32.73 -5.61 16.09
CA GLN A 533 -31.29 -5.90 16.15
C GLN A 533 -30.56 -5.05 17.19
N ASN A 534 -31.14 -4.91 18.39
CA ASN A 534 -30.65 -4.01 19.44
C ASN A 534 -29.20 -4.30 19.90
N THR A 535 -28.70 -5.52 19.64
CA THR A 535 -27.32 -5.96 19.95
C THR A 535 -26.45 -6.12 18.70
N GLY A 536 -26.94 -5.70 17.53
CA GLY A 536 -26.33 -5.93 16.22
C GLY A 536 -26.70 -7.27 15.58
N ARG A 537 -27.47 -8.13 16.27
CA ARG A 537 -27.98 -9.40 15.74
C ARG A 537 -29.50 -9.46 15.88
N PRO A 538 -30.24 -10.13 14.96
CA PRO A 538 -31.67 -10.38 15.13
C PRO A 538 -32.00 -11.00 16.48
N ALA A 539 -32.97 -10.41 17.17
CA ALA A 539 -33.45 -10.89 18.45
C ALA A 539 -34.25 -12.17 18.30
N ASP A 540 -34.01 -13.12 19.20
CA ASP A 540 -34.80 -14.34 19.33
C ASP A 540 -34.94 -14.70 20.82
N THR A 541 -35.99 -14.20 21.44
CA THR A 541 -36.29 -14.41 22.86
C THR A 541 -37.36 -15.46 23.08
N GLY A 542 -37.89 -16.05 22.00
CA GLY A 542 -39.04 -16.94 22.00
C GLY A 542 -40.36 -16.22 22.25
N ASP A 543 -40.43 -14.91 21.96
CA ASP A 543 -41.64 -14.09 22.08
C ASP A 543 -41.73 -13.10 20.91
N ASN A 544 -42.65 -13.35 19.97
CA ASN A 544 -42.71 -12.56 18.73
C ASN A 544 -42.88 -11.04 19.02
N SER A 545 -43.68 -10.65 20.01
CA SER A 545 -43.90 -9.24 20.35
C SER A 545 -42.64 -8.53 20.88
N SER A 546 -41.77 -9.29 21.57
CA SER A 546 -40.49 -8.82 22.08
C SER A 546 -39.46 -8.74 20.96
N ASP A 547 -39.51 -9.67 20.01
CA ASP A 547 -38.50 -9.83 18.96
C ASP A 547 -38.75 -8.95 17.73
N PHE A 548 -40.00 -8.71 17.34
CA PHE A 548 -40.32 -7.95 16.13
C PHE A 548 -40.69 -6.49 16.38
N VAL A 549 -40.48 -5.68 15.35
CA VAL A 549 -41.02 -4.34 15.20
C VAL A 549 -41.75 -4.24 13.85
N PHE A 550 -42.93 -3.62 13.86
CA PHE A 550 -43.70 -3.36 12.66
C PHE A 550 -43.26 -2.03 12.04
N VAL A 551 -42.75 -2.05 10.81
CA VAL A 551 -42.26 -0.87 10.11
C VAL A 551 -43.05 -0.56 8.84
N SER A 552 -43.23 0.72 8.52
CA SER A 552 -43.77 1.15 7.23
C SER A 552 -43.18 2.48 6.76
N THR A 553 -43.20 2.70 5.45
CA THR A 553 -42.62 3.91 4.82
C THR A 553 -43.35 5.23 5.17
N ASP A 554 -44.47 5.14 5.87
CA ASP A 554 -45.29 6.27 6.30
C ASP A 554 -45.53 6.35 7.81
N GLY A 555 -45.12 5.35 8.61
CA GLY A 555 -45.42 5.29 10.04
C GLY A 555 -46.93 5.29 10.35
N GLY A 556 -47.76 4.78 9.43
CA GLY A 556 -49.21 4.78 9.51
C GLY A 556 -49.81 3.72 10.45
N LEU A 557 -51.14 3.78 10.60
CA LEU A 557 -51.92 2.77 11.31
C LEU A 557 -52.51 1.78 10.30
N TYR A 558 -52.16 0.51 10.44
CA TYR A 558 -52.64 -0.60 9.60
C TYR A 558 -53.43 -1.55 10.48
N GLY A 559 -54.75 -1.40 10.47
CA GLY A 559 -55.65 -2.19 11.32
C GLY A 559 -55.55 -1.70 12.74
N ALA A 560 -55.19 -2.61 13.65
CA ALA A 560 -54.83 -2.26 15.02
C ALA A 560 -53.32 -2.03 15.19
N ALA A 561 -52.50 -2.35 14.18
CA ALA A 561 -51.06 -2.26 14.24
C ALA A 561 -50.57 -0.85 13.87
N GLN A 562 -50.03 -0.13 14.85
CA GLN A 562 -49.32 1.13 14.61
C GLN A 562 -47.89 0.81 14.17
N SER A 563 -47.50 1.23 12.96
CA SER A 563 -46.13 1.05 12.50
C SER A 563 -45.20 2.13 13.03
N THR A 564 -43.91 1.78 13.07
CA THR A 564 -42.79 2.71 13.20
C THR A 564 -42.33 3.10 11.79
N LEU A 565 -41.91 4.35 11.59
CA LEU A 565 -41.37 4.81 10.32
C LEU A 565 -40.09 4.05 10.03
N GLY A 566 -40.08 3.39 8.88
CA GLY A 566 -39.04 2.49 8.44
C GLY A 566 -39.37 1.95 7.05
N ALA A 567 -38.56 1.03 6.53
CA ALA A 567 -38.93 0.38 5.28
C ALA A 567 -38.67 -1.12 5.33
N PRO A 568 -39.46 -1.86 4.56
CA PRO A 568 -39.16 -3.22 4.16
C PRO A 568 -37.83 -3.25 3.43
N GLY A 569 -36.94 -4.13 3.88
CA GLY A 569 -35.56 -4.21 3.39
C GLY A 569 -35.15 -5.65 3.18
N PRO A 570 -35.91 -6.42 2.36
CA PRO A 570 -35.68 -7.85 2.21
C PRO A 570 -34.30 -8.12 1.62
N GLU A 571 -33.67 -9.17 2.12
CA GLU A 571 -32.34 -9.62 1.75
C GLU A 571 -32.36 -11.09 1.34
N ASN A 572 -31.56 -11.40 0.33
CA ASN A 572 -31.41 -12.75 -0.22
C ASN A 572 -29.99 -13.28 0.00
N SER A 573 -29.70 -14.47 -0.51
CA SER A 573 -28.38 -15.12 -0.36
C SER A 573 -27.19 -14.34 -0.93
N GLN A 574 -27.43 -13.31 -1.76
CA GLN A 574 -26.41 -12.46 -2.35
C GLN A 574 -26.27 -11.10 -1.64
N SER A 575 -27.09 -10.86 -0.62
CA SER A 575 -27.06 -9.61 0.13
C SER A 575 -25.85 -9.56 1.07
N PRO A 576 -25.32 -8.35 1.36
CA PRO A 576 -24.26 -8.18 2.35
C PRO A 576 -24.61 -8.83 3.68
N VAL A 577 -23.63 -9.47 4.31
CA VAL A 577 -23.81 -10.05 5.64
C VAL A 577 -23.37 -9.05 6.71
N GLY A 578 -24.06 -9.07 7.85
CA GLY A 578 -23.64 -8.29 9.02
C GLY A 578 -22.32 -8.83 9.56
N LEU A 579 -21.33 -7.95 9.76
CA LEU A 579 -20.03 -8.29 10.33
C LEU A 579 -19.99 -8.03 11.84
N ASN A 580 -19.09 -8.73 12.54
CA ASN A 580 -18.92 -8.49 13.97
C ASN A 580 -18.28 -7.11 14.21
N VAL A 581 -18.62 -6.46 15.32
CA VAL A 581 -18.11 -5.11 15.67
C VAL A 581 -16.57 -5.07 15.78
N SER A 582 -15.93 -6.20 16.10
CA SER A 582 -14.46 -6.33 16.12
C SER A 582 -13.83 -6.28 14.72
N GLU A 583 -14.54 -6.78 13.72
CA GLU A 583 -14.11 -6.81 12.31
C GLU A 583 -14.31 -5.45 11.64
N PHE A 584 -15.18 -4.60 12.20
CA PHE A 584 -15.44 -3.26 11.70
C PHE A 584 -15.58 -2.24 12.83
N THR A 585 -14.45 -1.65 13.26
CA THR A 585 -14.42 -0.74 14.41
C THR A 585 -14.76 0.70 14.00
N GLY A 586 -15.79 1.26 14.61
CA GLY A 586 -16.18 2.66 14.44
C GLY A 586 -15.46 3.62 15.40
N GLY A 587 -14.74 4.59 14.84
CA GLY A 587 -14.03 5.65 15.54
C GLY A 587 -14.54 7.06 15.23
N LEU A 588 -14.00 8.05 15.94
CA LEU A 588 -14.22 9.47 15.64
C LEU A 588 -13.36 9.88 14.44
N VAL A 589 -13.88 10.76 13.58
CA VAL A 589 -13.11 11.37 12.48
C VAL A 589 -11.98 12.24 13.04
N ASP A 590 -12.23 12.92 14.15
CA ASP A 590 -11.21 13.61 14.94
C ASP A 590 -11.21 13.08 16.37
N PRO A 591 -10.28 12.17 16.72
CA PRO A 591 -10.17 11.63 18.07
C PRO A 591 -9.77 12.66 19.14
N ALA A 592 -9.18 13.80 18.76
CA ALA A 592 -8.77 14.85 19.69
C ALA A 592 -9.96 15.71 20.16
N VAL A 593 -11.11 15.56 19.52
CA VAL A 593 -12.31 16.35 19.76
C VAL A 593 -13.44 15.43 20.24
N CYS A 594 -14.23 15.91 21.21
CA CYS A 594 -15.31 15.09 21.77
C CYS A 594 -16.28 14.59 20.68
N GLY A 595 -16.85 13.39 20.82
CA GLY A 595 -17.77 12.84 19.81
C GLY A 595 -19.05 13.67 19.61
N ALA A 596 -19.35 14.57 20.55
CA ALA A 596 -20.46 15.50 20.54
C ALA A 596 -20.17 16.85 19.86
N CYS A 597 -18.90 17.12 19.56
CA CYS A 597 -18.37 18.41 19.12
C CYS A 597 -18.31 18.52 17.59
N GLY A 598 -18.21 19.76 17.08
CA GLY A 598 -18.49 20.16 15.69
C GLY A 598 -17.84 19.33 14.57
N VAL A 599 -16.63 18.81 14.73
CA VAL A 599 -15.99 18.00 13.67
C VAL A 599 -16.62 16.62 13.54
N ASN A 600 -16.99 15.99 14.66
CA ASN A 600 -17.57 14.65 14.73
C ASN A 600 -19.11 14.66 14.70
N ARG A 601 -19.72 15.78 15.07
CA ARG A 601 -21.17 15.98 15.08
C ARG A 601 -21.53 17.46 14.84
N VAL A 602 -22.27 17.73 13.76
CA VAL A 602 -22.67 19.09 13.36
C VAL A 602 -24.18 19.24 13.45
N ARG A 603 -24.66 20.29 14.14
CA ARG A 603 -26.07 20.66 14.17
C ARG A 603 -26.34 21.89 13.30
N SER A 604 -27.29 21.78 12.39
CA SER A 604 -27.91 22.91 11.70
C SER A 604 -29.32 23.15 12.24
N LEU A 605 -29.68 24.42 12.41
CA LEU A 605 -31.03 24.85 12.82
C LEU A 605 -31.85 25.40 11.65
N VAL A 606 -31.34 25.29 10.42
CA VAL A 606 -32.03 25.75 9.22
C VAL A 606 -33.21 24.81 8.94
N SER A 607 -34.43 25.29 9.20
CA SER A 607 -35.67 24.55 8.97
C SER A 607 -35.90 24.27 7.49
N ASP A 608 -36.13 23.00 7.14
CA ASP A 608 -36.55 22.57 5.80
C ASP A 608 -37.57 21.41 5.89
N PRO A 609 -38.86 21.73 6.15
CA PRO A 609 -39.91 20.72 6.33
C PRO A 609 -40.16 19.87 5.07
N ALA A 610 -39.96 20.44 3.88
CA ALA A 610 -40.18 19.75 2.62
C ALA A 610 -39.20 18.57 2.43
N ASN A 611 -38.03 18.65 3.06
CA ASN A 611 -36.98 17.62 3.00
C ASN A 611 -36.79 16.93 4.34
N ASN A 612 -37.88 16.70 5.08
CA ASN A 612 -37.85 15.93 6.31
C ASN A 612 -36.88 16.49 7.38
N SER A 613 -36.68 17.81 7.44
CA SER A 613 -35.86 18.49 8.47
C SER A 613 -36.50 19.76 9.05
N THR A 614 -37.72 19.63 9.58
CA THR A 614 -38.52 20.75 10.14
C THR A 614 -37.78 21.60 11.19
N PHE A 615 -36.91 21.00 12.00
CA PHE A 615 -36.07 21.69 12.99
C PHE A 615 -34.57 21.66 12.61
N GLY A 616 -34.28 21.55 11.32
CA GLY A 616 -32.93 21.44 10.77
C GLY A 616 -32.36 20.03 10.82
N THR A 617 -31.04 19.93 10.66
CA THR A 617 -30.33 18.65 10.46
C THR A 617 -29.25 18.41 11.50
N LEU A 618 -28.92 17.14 11.71
CA LEU A 618 -27.82 16.67 12.54
C LEU A 618 -26.95 15.73 11.69
N ALA A 619 -25.69 16.11 11.47
CA ALA A 619 -24.70 15.24 10.85
C ALA A 619 -23.89 14.53 11.93
N ILE A 620 -23.73 13.20 11.80
CA ILE A 620 -22.87 12.37 12.65
C ILE A 620 -21.80 11.76 11.75
N ARG A 621 -20.53 11.95 12.11
CA ARG A 621 -19.39 11.50 11.31
C ARG A 621 -18.58 10.46 12.06
N ARG A 622 -18.24 9.36 11.41
CA ARG A 622 -17.47 8.25 11.98
C ARG A 622 -16.45 7.74 10.96
N THR A 623 -15.33 7.25 11.46
CA THR A 623 -14.34 6.53 10.66
C THR A 623 -14.51 5.05 10.96
N PHE A 624 -14.50 4.22 9.93
CA PHE A 624 -14.57 2.78 10.08
C PHE A 624 -13.35 2.11 9.47
N THR A 625 -12.76 1.17 10.19
CA THR A 625 -11.57 0.43 9.76
C THR A 625 -11.96 -0.98 9.36
N ASN A 626 -11.47 -1.45 8.21
CA ASN A 626 -11.64 -2.82 7.75
C ASN A 626 -10.65 -3.74 8.47
N ASN A 627 -11.12 -4.50 9.47
CA ASN A 627 -10.33 -5.50 10.18
C ASN A 627 -10.73 -6.94 9.80
N THR A 628 -11.36 -7.13 8.65
CA THR A 628 -11.85 -8.47 8.20
C THR A 628 -10.73 -9.38 7.70
N GLY A 629 -9.52 -8.85 7.49
CA GLY A 629 -8.41 -9.57 6.85
C GLY A 629 -8.56 -9.75 5.34
N ARG A 630 -9.62 -9.22 4.70
CA ARG A 630 -9.85 -9.26 3.25
C ARG A 630 -10.15 -7.88 2.69
N GLU A 631 -9.94 -7.69 1.39
CA GLU A 631 -10.47 -6.50 0.71
C GLU A 631 -12.00 -6.53 0.75
N LEU A 632 -12.63 -5.37 0.87
CA LEU A 632 -14.08 -5.23 0.81
C LEU A 632 -14.48 -4.45 -0.44
N THR A 633 -15.31 -5.04 -1.29
CA THR A 633 -15.79 -4.37 -2.52
C THR A 633 -17.07 -3.56 -2.30
N ARG A 634 -17.80 -3.80 -1.21
CA ARG A 634 -19.13 -3.20 -0.94
C ARG A 634 -19.28 -2.86 0.54
N LEU A 635 -19.93 -1.74 0.82
CA LEU A 635 -20.26 -1.30 2.18
C LEU A 635 -21.67 -0.70 2.24
N ARG A 636 -22.52 -1.29 3.07
CA ARG A 636 -23.89 -0.87 3.37
C ARG A 636 -24.03 -0.63 4.88
N PHE A 637 -24.88 0.32 5.23
CA PHE A 637 -25.22 0.64 6.62
C PHE A 637 -26.73 0.49 6.81
N ARG A 638 -27.14 -0.47 7.64
CA ARG A 638 -28.55 -0.69 7.98
C ARG A 638 -28.90 0.01 9.28
N ILE A 639 -29.99 0.76 9.28
CA ILE A 639 -30.48 1.42 10.49
C ILE A 639 -31.28 0.42 11.31
N VAL A 640 -30.78 0.06 12.49
CA VAL A 640 -31.42 -0.97 13.33
C VAL A 640 -32.18 -0.40 14.53
N ASP A 641 -31.81 0.81 14.94
CA ASP A 641 -32.59 1.62 15.87
C ASP A 641 -32.32 3.09 15.55
N LEU A 642 -33.40 3.83 15.32
CA LEU A 642 -33.38 5.27 15.21
C LEU A 642 -34.68 5.75 15.84
N THR A 643 -34.60 6.85 16.60
CA THR A 643 -35.82 7.45 17.15
C THR A 643 -36.62 8.08 16.01
N THR A 644 -37.69 7.42 15.59
CA THR A 644 -38.49 7.78 14.42
C THR A 644 -39.97 8.00 14.78
N TYR A 645 -40.77 8.42 13.81
CA TYR A 645 -42.22 8.60 13.93
C TYR A 645 -42.98 7.26 13.97
N PRO A 646 -44.05 7.10 14.75
CA PRO A 646 -44.56 8.01 15.77
C PRO A 646 -43.72 7.93 17.06
N THR A 647 -43.41 9.08 17.65
CA THR A 647 -42.79 9.13 18.99
C THR A 647 -43.86 8.91 20.05
N THR A 648 -43.94 7.70 20.60
CA THR A 648 -44.93 7.33 21.62
C THR A 648 -44.58 7.85 23.02
N SER A 649 -43.29 8.14 23.27
CA SER A 649 -42.82 8.69 24.55
C SER A 649 -42.53 10.19 24.46
N PRO A 650 -43.03 11.01 25.40
CA PRO A 650 -42.60 12.40 25.55
C PRO A 650 -41.08 12.52 25.68
N GLY A 651 -40.50 13.55 25.07
CA GLY A 651 -39.06 13.84 25.16
C GLY A 651 -38.17 13.06 24.18
N LEU A 652 -38.72 12.14 23.38
CA LEU A 652 -38.01 11.49 22.27
C LEU A 652 -38.11 12.34 20.99
N ALA A 653 -37.00 12.44 20.27
CA ALA A 653 -36.91 13.14 18.99
C ALA A 653 -37.52 12.31 17.85
N ASP A 654 -38.05 12.95 16.82
CA ASP A 654 -38.38 12.30 15.55
C ASP A 654 -37.24 12.64 14.58
N MET A 655 -36.42 11.64 14.27
CA MET A 655 -35.23 11.73 13.43
C MET A 655 -35.45 10.91 12.17
N ARG A 656 -35.03 11.45 11.02
CA ARG A 656 -35.16 10.79 9.72
C ARG A 656 -33.84 10.78 9.01
N VAL A 657 -33.44 9.64 8.48
CA VAL A 657 -32.20 9.56 7.70
C VAL A 657 -32.40 10.24 6.35
N LEU A 658 -31.42 11.06 5.96
CA LEU A 658 -31.38 11.78 4.69
C LEU A 658 -30.15 11.39 3.88
N THR A 659 -30.26 11.46 2.56
CA THR A 659 -29.12 11.42 1.67
C THR A 659 -28.18 12.62 1.92
N SER A 660 -26.87 12.37 1.92
CA SER A 660 -25.83 13.37 2.11
C SER A 660 -24.75 13.27 1.03
N GLY A 661 -24.04 14.39 0.80
CA GLY A 661 -22.91 14.44 -0.11
C GLY A 661 -21.57 14.34 0.61
N ASP A 662 -20.52 14.05 -0.16
CA ASP A 662 -19.13 14.07 0.32
C ASP A 662 -18.71 15.47 0.78
N GLU A 663 -17.87 15.53 1.80
CA GLU A 663 -17.41 16.78 2.42
C GLU A 663 -15.94 16.67 2.86
N LEU A 664 -15.16 17.72 2.64
CA LEU A 664 -13.81 17.86 3.22
C LEU A 664 -13.92 18.51 4.60
N VAL A 665 -13.38 17.84 5.62
CA VAL A 665 -13.48 18.26 7.01
C VAL A 665 -12.08 18.48 7.57
N THR A 666 -11.81 19.66 8.13
CA THR A 666 -10.54 19.96 8.82
C THR A 666 -10.57 19.42 10.24
N VAL A 667 -9.61 18.57 10.60
CA VAL A 667 -9.43 18.02 11.95
C VAL A 667 -8.39 18.81 12.74
N THR A 668 -8.30 18.54 14.05
CA THR A 668 -7.30 19.10 14.95
C THR A 668 -5.89 18.89 14.39
N GLY A 669 -5.10 19.96 14.29
CA GLY A 669 -3.78 19.94 13.65
C GLY A 669 -3.77 20.49 12.20
N GLY A 670 -4.93 20.79 11.62
CA GLY A 670 -5.05 21.47 10.32
C GLY A 670 -5.16 20.55 9.10
N THR A 671 -5.02 19.24 9.28
CA THR A 671 -5.20 18.24 8.22
C THR A 671 -6.66 18.17 7.76
N THR A 672 -6.90 17.99 6.45
CA THR A 672 -8.24 17.77 5.90
C THR A 672 -8.49 16.30 5.63
N VAL A 673 -9.64 15.78 6.10
CA VAL A 673 -10.11 14.41 5.87
C VAL A 673 -11.33 14.46 4.95
N LEU A 674 -11.35 13.62 3.92
CA LEU A 674 -12.53 13.40 3.08
C LEU A 674 -13.52 12.51 3.83
N VAL A 675 -14.70 13.05 4.14
CA VAL A 675 -15.81 12.33 4.72
C VAL A 675 -16.83 12.03 3.64
N ARG A 676 -17.10 10.75 3.39
CA ARG A 676 -18.03 10.28 2.37
C ARG A 676 -19.47 10.44 2.85
N GLY A 677 -20.33 10.99 2.01
CA GLY A 677 -21.76 11.05 2.29
C GLY A 677 -22.42 9.69 2.10
N THR A 678 -23.48 9.39 2.86
CA THR A 678 -24.33 8.23 2.61
C THR A 678 -25.57 8.60 1.79
N VAL A 679 -26.00 7.69 0.91
CA VAL A 679 -27.22 7.77 0.12
C VAL A 679 -28.22 6.76 0.64
N LEU A 680 -29.46 7.22 0.86
CA LEU A 680 -30.58 6.36 1.24
C LEU A 680 -30.95 5.46 0.05
N GLU A 681 -30.86 4.14 0.23
CA GLU A 681 -31.17 3.19 -0.83
C GLU A 681 -32.68 3.27 -1.16
N ALA A 682 -33.01 3.61 -2.41
CA ALA A 682 -34.34 4.12 -2.75
C ALA A 682 -35.32 3.07 -3.30
N ILE A 683 -35.40 1.89 -2.69
CA ILE A 683 -36.52 0.96 -2.85
C ILE A 683 -36.78 0.24 -1.50
N PRO A 684 -37.97 0.37 -0.90
CA PRO A 684 -39.14 1.13 -1.38
C PRO A 684 -39.08 2.65 -1.08
N SER A 685 -39.98 3.41 -1.73
CA SER A 685 -40.04 4.88 -1.65
C SER A 685 -40.37 5.40 -0.24
N GLN A 686 -39.39 5.99 0.43
CA GLN A 686 -39.53 6.60 1.76
C GLN A 686 -39.85 8.10 1.64
N SER A 687 -41.09 8.46 1.30
CA SER A 687 -41.51 9.86 1.12
C SER A 687 -41.35 10.71 2.39
N HIS A 688 -41.43 10.07 3.55
CA HIS A 688 -41.23 10.68 4.85
C HIS A 688 -39.78 10.58 5.35
N GLY A 689 -38.80 10.21 4.51
CA GLY A 689 -37.40 10.02 4.90
C GLY A 689 -37.12 8.64 5.51
N GLY A 690 -35.84 8.31 5.68
CA GLY A 690 -35.43 7.00 6.19
C GLY A 690 -35.69 6.82 7.69
N GLY A 691 -35.85 5.58 8.13
CA GLY A 691 -36.17 5.20 9.50
C GLY A 691 -35.59 3.84 9.88
N LEU A 692 -36.30 3.06 10.70
CA LEU A 692 -35.86 1.72 11.12
C LEU A 692 -35.88 0.77 9.91
N ASN A 693 -34.91 -0.14 9.83
CA ASN A 693 -34.69 -1.09 8.72
C ASN A 693 -34.39 -0.42 7.35
N SER A 694 -34.11 0.88 7.33
CA SER A 694 -33.63 1.54 6.11
C SER A 694 -32.16 1.24 5.87
N SER A 695 -31.80 1.01 4.60
CA SER A 695 -30.40 0.83 4.18
C SER A 695 -29.83 2.10 3.58
N LEU A 696 -28.56 2.35 3.88
CA LEU A 696 -27.73 3.42 3.34
C LEU A 696 -26.51 2.80 2.69
N GLY A 697 -26.01 3.39 1.61
CA GLY A 697 -24.65 3.08 1.19
C GLY A 697 -23.89 4.30 0.72
N LEU A 698 -22.64 4.08 0.36
CA LEU A 698 -21.75 5.08 -0.21
C LEU A 698 -22.04 5.38 -1.70
N PRO A 699 -21.72 6.57 -2.20
CA PRO A 699 -21.81 6.83 -3.63
C PRO A 699 -20.75 6.03 -4.39
N GLY A 700 -21.18 5.24 -5.40
CA GLY A 700 -20.29 4.58 -6.36
C GLY A 700 -19.66 5.56 -7.38
N THR A 701 -18.77 5.06 -8.25
CA THR A 701 -17.99 5.85 -9.26
C THR A 701 -18.81 6.67 -10.24
N ALA A 702 -20.14 6.52 -10.29
CA ALA A 702 -21.00 7.45 -11.01
C ALA A 702 -21.30 8.68 -10.13
N GLN A 703 -20.29 9.55 -9.95
CA GLN A 703 -20.55 10.92 -9.55
C GLN A 703 -21.48 11.57 -10.59
N SER A 704 -22.70 11.93 -10.16
CA SER A 704 -23.22 13.22 -10.57
C SER A 704 -23.22 14.09 -9.33
N SER A 705 -22.29 15.03 -9.32
CA SER A 705 -22.28 16.14 -8.39
C SER A 705 -23.65 16.82 -8.42
N SER A 706 -24.23 17.02 -7.23
CA SER A 706 -25.50 17.72 -6.99
C SER A 706 -26.79 16.92 -7.26
N GLN A 707 -27.19 16.08 -6.30
CA GLN A 707 -28.61 15.84 -6.03
C GLN A 707 -28.97 16.39 -4.65
N ARG A 708 -29.17 17.70 -4.59
CA ARG A 708 -30.22 18.24 -3.71
C ARG A 708 -31.54 17.82 -4.37
N VAL A 709 -32.17 16.77 -3.85
CA VAL A 709 -33.51 16.36 -4.30
C VAL A 709 -34.49 17.43 -3.82
N ALA A 710 -34.71 18.45 -4.65
CA ALA A 710 -35.84 19.35 -4.51
C ALA A 710 -37.02 18.73 -5.27
N PHE A 711 -38.12 18.48 -4.56
CA PHE A 711 -39.40 18.13 -5.16
C PHE A 711 -39.85 19.26 -6.10
N SER A 712 -40.03 18.94 -7.38
CA SER A 712 -40.82 19.75 -8.31
C SER A 712 -42.07 18.96 -8.68
N LEU A 713 -43.21 19.42 -8.17
CA LEU A 713 -44.52 19.07 -8.71
C LEU A 713 -44.61 19.69 -10.11
N LEU A 714 -44.66 18.86 -11.16
CA LEU A 714 -45.54 18.98 -12.34
C LEU A 714 -45.10 18.03 -13.47
N GLY A 715 -45.92 17.01 -13.72
CA GLY A 715 -46.33 16.49 -15.04
C GLY A 715 -45.28 15.99 -16.06
N GLY A 716 -45.29 14.68 -16.32
CA GLY A 716 -45.00 14.14 -17.67
C GLY A 716 -43.84 13.14 -17.78
N PRO A 717 -43.84 12.27 -18.80
CA PRO A 717 -43.50 10.85 -18.65
C PRO A 717 -42.02 10.51 -18.84
N SER A 718 -41.58 9.57 -17.99
CA SER A 718 -40.66 8.47 -18.34
C SER A 718 -39.25 8.82 -18.81
N LYS A 719 -38.30 8.80 -17.87
CA LYS A 719 -37.08 7.96 -17.96
C LYS A 719 -36.73 7.45 -16.57
N ARG A 720 -37.21 6.25 -16.24
CA ARG A 720 -36.76 5.48 -15.08
C ARG A 720 -35.35 4.97 -15.38
N VAL A 721 -34.33 5.57 -14.80
CA VAL A 721 -33.04 4.90 -14.65
C VAL A 721 -33.22 3.96 -13.45
N LYS A 722 -33.31 2.66 -13.73
CA LYS A 722 -33.21 1.61 -12.72
C LYS A 722 -31.75 1.61 -12.24
N SER A 723 -31.45 2.23 -11.11
CA SER A 723 -30.18 1.93 -10.41
C SER A 723 -30.42 0.68 -9.57
N ARG A 724 -29.64 -0.37 -9.87
CA ARG A 724 -29.45 -1.53 -9.03
C ARG A 724 -29.14 -1.05 -7.60
N GLY A 725 -29.76 -1.66 -6.58
CA GLY A 725 -29.50 -1.36 -5.16
C GLY A 725 -28.15 -1.90 -4.68
N GLU A 726 -27.10 -1.72 -5.48
CA GLU A 726 -25.76 -2.20 -5.19
C GLU A 726 -24.80 -1.02 -5.19
N ILE A 727 -24.15 -0.82 -4.04
CA ILE A 727 -23.14 0.21 -3.87
C ILE A 727 -21.78 -0.46 -3.86
N THR A 728 -21.10 -0.39 -5.00
CA THR A 728 -19.69 -0.78 -5.11
C THR A 728 -18.83 0.39 -4.64
N LEU A 729 -17.84 0.10 -3.80
CA LEU A 729 -16.84 1.08 -3.44
C LEU A 729 -16.08 1.51 -4.70
N ALA A 730 -15.64 2.78 -4.75
CA ALA A 730 -14.92 3.30 -5.90
C ALA A 730 -13.57 2.58 -6.14
N ALA A 731 -13.00 2.05 -5.07
CA ALA A 731 -11.94 1.05 -5.02
C ALA A 731 -12.23 0.14 -3.82
N PRO A 732 -11.84 -1.15 -3.85
CA PRO A 732 -11.94 -2.03 -2.69
C PRO A 732 -11.28 -1.36 -1.47
N LEU A 733 -11.85 -1.55 -0.27
CA LEU A 733 -11.26 -1.09 0.98
C LEU A 733 -10.33 -2.19 1.50
N PRO A 734 -8.99 -2.03 1.46
CA PRO A 734 -8.06 -3.07 1.87
C PRO A 734 -8.10 -3.36 3.38
N PRO A 735 -7.60 -4.53 3.82
CA PRO A 735 -7.38 -4.80 5.24
C PRO A 735 -6.56 -3.71 5.92
N GLY A 736 -6.96 -3.32 7.13
CA GLY A 736 -6.33 -2.26 7.93
C GLY A 736 -6.63 -0.83 7.46
N GLN A 737 -7.22 -0.64 6.28
CA GLN A 737 -7.57 0.69 5.77
C GLN A 737 -8.90 1.18 6.34
N SER A 738 -9.07 2.50 6.35
CA SER A 738 -10.23 3.16 6.96
C SER A 738 -10.99 4.05 5.99
N ILE A 739 -12.30 4.17 6.21
CA ILE A 739 -13.18 5.08 5.49
C ILE A 739 -13.95 5.98 6.46
N SER A 740 -13.97 7.28 6.21
CA SER A 740 -14.75 8.24 6.99
C SER A 740 -16.08 8.51 6.33
N VAL A 741 -17.17 8.45 7.10
CA VAL A 741 -18.55 8.48 6.62
C VAL A 741 -19.40 9.47 7.41
N GLN A 742 -20.31 10.17 6.74
CA GLN A 742 -21.29 11.09 7.32
C GLN A 742 -22.72 10.54 7.18
N PHE A 743 -23.40 10.40 8.32
CA PHE A 743 -24.83 10.16 8.41
C PHE A 743 -25.55 11.48 8.65
N LEU A 744 -26.44 11.88 7.73
CA LEU A 744 -27.25 13.08 7.86
C LEU A 744 -28.65 12.73 8.33
N LEU A 745 -29.08 13.33 9.44
CA LEU A 745 -30.39 13.13 10.04
C LEU A 745 -31.20 14.42 10.00
N GLY A 746 -32.41 14.38 9.44
CA GLY A 746 -33.40 15.44 9.51
C GLY A 746 -34.18 15.37 10.83
N VAL A 747 -34.30 16.51 11.51
CA VAL A 747 -35.01 16.60 12.81
C VAL A 747 -36.43 17.08 12.57
N GLN A 748 -37.42 16.22 12.79
CA GLN A 748 -38.85 16.57 12.71
C GLN A 748 -39.42 17.04 14.03
N LYS A 749 -38.89 16.53 15.12
CA LYS A 749 -39.27 16.91 16.48
C LYS A 749 -38.03 16.85 17.35
N THR A 750 -37.84 17.87 18.19
CA THR A 750 -36.70 17.91 19.10
C THR A 750 -36.91 17.00 20.30
N GLY A 751 -35.81 16.48 20.85
CA GLY A 751 -35.83 15.56 21.98
C GLY A 751 -34.49 14.85 22.13
N SER A 752 -34.48 13.80 22.94
CA SER A 752 -33.38 12.84 23.01
C SER A 752 -33.55 11.78 21.91
N PHE A 753 -32.44 11.29 21.37
CA PHE A 753 -32.47 10.24 20.36
C PHE A 753 -31.45 9.14 20.69
N ARG A 754 -31.72 7.96 20.16
CA ARG A 754 -30.77 6.86 20.01
C ARG A 754 -30.64 6.55 18.53
N PHE A 755 -29.47 6.06 18.17
CA PHE A 755 -29.12 5.74 16.81
C PHE A 755 -28.13 4.59 16.82
N PHE A 756 -28.50 3.49 16.17
CA PHE A 756 -27.69 2.32 15.97
C PHE A 756 -27.71 1.96 14.49
N ILE A 757 -26.53 1.61 14.00
CA ILE A 757 -26.31 1.19 12.63
C ILE A 757 -25.57 -0.13 12.65
N ASN A 758 -26.01 -1.04 11.80
CA ASN A 758 -25.27 -2.22 11.44
C ASN A 758 -24.47 -1.91 10.18
N VAL A 759 -23.23 -2.41 10.15
CA VAL A 759 -22.38 -2.30 8.98
C VAL A 759 -22.32 -3.66 8.31
N GLU A 760 -22.68 -3.68 7.04
CA GLU A 760 -22.80 -4.88 6.23
C GLU A 760 -21.83 -4.74 5.06
N ALA A 761 -21.05 -5.78 4.79
CA ALA A 761 -20.03 -5.73 3.74
C ALA A 761 -19.90 -7.07 3.03
N LEU A 762 -19.38 -7.02 1.80
CA LEU A 762 -18.98 -8.20 1.04
C LEU A 762 -17.50 -8.08 0.68
N PRO A 763 -16.75 -9.21 0.67
CA PRO A 763 -15.43 -9.29 0.06
C PRO A 763 -15.42 -8.73 -1.36
#